data_AF-A0A524G1V0-F1
#
_entry.id   AF-A0A524G1V0-F1
#
_cell.length_a   1.000
_cell.length_b   1.000
_cell.length_c   1.000
_cell.angle_alpha   90.00
_cell.angle_beta   90.00
_cell.angle_gamma   90.00
#
_symmetry.space_group_name_H-M   'P 1'
#
loop_
_entity.id
_entity.type
_entity.pdbx_description
1 polymer ?
#
loop_
_entity_poly.entity_id
_entity_poly.type
_entity_poly.pdbx_seq_one_letter_code
_entity_poly.pdbx_strand_id
1 'polypeptide(L)'
;MDSHGWRRELDKFAELKGILVSVNPAMEEQSNRQVRHLYDIFANLTKFENEFTTAGFTKKGKIKKEVEKSASELEDAFMRATRDFAEHFRKEQKDIVAIAPKLQEIKPAETKSIMAISFPGVGAGDLKDFEKLLEFAKAFANVHAVIYGDVGRQVKSTLDENKATLETYERHITIDKGEVSTTVANDDVSDMSMRDLILLNDKLVEDKTYLDGRKDEVSRLLGTSLVSDAGSLQASVDTASRLGLELPMEFSQQLRILQRDAGKANTLTDLVSLENQLHTSKLKLANMLRDKIINIKHEVTQKIVDGGIPTSAEVIPTPPTVSVEGEGVAGLLSSYQRMVEWEGQVRIALREQVMELLDDVEKATDVPEDTGIKDVVGVRQFIADSKKSLKDSEVSEMVRIYLKASGMNEDYKRAITDSIRSYLSRFNELATSADRVLDYAQLSKKAPKVEELEGGITFLLESLANLRTAVESGVATFRDACQQEIDAIVQDLQTIKPAYAEIFMPIIVDLDEGSNRIKQMDDFSEIKSEMRSIKETMLAKANDSLENLRYRLGVKIRLAAAKLMGAGVQIPTEVQEAISELNSVGVAADNVFGLPAIARKMIEIYEKKISSKVIVQLDTEVDALKTSLEKAQSIGVAVGKELKMLEGMKSKPPQELEDAADYFDKLMNLTTSPAVHKKIRERVDEAYEQIKNAVSLFENQGMSEFVERLKTLINQVPAKLENDSPHVNEALDVCLTLANIQEEMLTVIKNIANISAQKYDTELKEKSQYISTIERVVEKYPDEFSKIVFNTNKMKELESTLADSNGLDEAIACFHELEDLRKKWLDQAIAMDDWHKSLRMFMTGFSAGAKAEERDKFLDDATRKIRETYSREDISSYLSWAIKETAQALVDKKK
;
A
#
# COMPACT_ATOMS: atom_id res chain seq x y z
N MET A 1 58.26 103.48 80.49
CA MET A 1 58.18 102.02 80.78
C MET A 1 59.35 101.33 80.11
N ASP A 2 59.82 100.22 80.65
CA ASP A 2 60.71 99.29 79.94
C ASP A 2 59.89 98.36 79.02
N SER A 3 60.55 97.60 78.14
CA SER A 3 59.87 96.65 77.24
C SER A 3 59.01 95.61 77.97
N HIS A 4 59.39 95.17 79.17
CA HIS A 4 58.57 94.24 79.96
C HIS A 4 57.24 94.87 80.41
N GLY A 5 57.24 96.13 80.84
CA GLY A 5 56.01 96.87 81.16
C GLY A 5 55.09 97.03 79.95
N TRP A 6 55.64 97.42 78.80
CA TRP A 6 54.86 97.58 77.57
C TRP A 6 54.27 96.28 77.04
N ARG A 7 55.00 95.15 77.14
CA ARG A 7 54.47 93.85 76.73
C ARG A 7 53.18 93.49 77.47
N ARG A 8 53.15 93.71 78.79
CA ARG A 8 52.00 93.42 79.63
C ARG A 8 50.77 94.25 79.24
N GLU A 9 50.96 95.52 78.94
CA GLU A 9 49.87 96.41 78.56
C GLU A 9 49.36 96.13 77.14
N LEU A 10 50.24 95.74 76.21
CA LEU A 10 49.83 95.28 74.87
C LEU A 10 49.04 93.97 74.92
N ASP A 11 49.42 93.03 75.79
CA ASP A 11 48.67 91.78 75.96
C ASP A 11 47.27 92.05 76.56
N LYS A 12 47.13 92.99 77.51
CA LYS A 12 45.81 93.48 77.96
C LYS A 12 45.05 94.20 76.84
N PHE A 13 45.73 94.95 75.98
CA PHE A 13 45.09 95.65 74.87
C PHE A 13 44.57 94.65 73.81
N ALA A 14 45.29 93.56 73.59
CA ALA A 14 44.82 92.44 72.77
C ALA A 14 43.58 91.75 73.41
N GLU A 15 43.51 91.66 74.74
CA GLU A 15 42.29 91.24 75.45
C GLU A 15 41.12 92.20 75.18
N LEU A 16 41.34 93.52 75.28
CA LEU A 16 40.32 94.53 74.96
C LEU A 16 39.82 94.39 73.51
N LYS A 17 40.73 94.13 72.56
CA LYS A 17 40.40 93.82 71.15
C LYS A 17 39.52 92.57 71.05
N GLY A 18 39.86 91.51 71.77
CA GLY A 18 39.05 90.29 71.82
C GLY A 18 37.62 90.56 72.31
N ILE A 19 37.48 91.38 73.35
CA ILE A 19 36.17 91.78 73.88
C ILE A 19 35.39 92.61 72.84
N LEU A 20 36.04 93.58 72.19
CA LEU A 20 35.38 94.41 71.17
C LEU A 20 34.84 93.57 70.00
N VAL A 21 35.62 92.61 69.52
CA VAL A 21 35.18 91.70 68.44
C VAL A 21 34.05 90.78 68.90
N SER A 22 34.03 90.33 70.16
CA SER A 22 32.92 89.53 70.68
C SER A 22 31.60 90.29 70.76
N VAL A 23 31.66 91.61 70.96
CA VAL A 23 30.47 92.49 71.00
C VAL A 23 30.06 92.89 69.59
N ASN A 24 31.03 93.20 68.72
CA ASN A 24 30.80 93.55 67.33
C ASN A 24 31.82 92.84 66.40
N PRO A 25 31.44 91.68 65.83
CA PRO A 25 32.33 90.91 64.95
C PRO A 25 32.84 91.68 63.74
N ALA A 26 32.09 92.67 63.23
CA ALA A 26 32.48 93.45 62.05
C ALA A 26 33.75 94.30 62.26
N MET A 27 34.16 94.51 63.52
CA MET A 27 35.34 95.31 63.88
C MET A 27 36.65 94.50 63.92
N GLU A 28 36.61 93.19 63.60
CA GLU A 28 37.77 92.31 63.69
C GLU A 28 38.96 92.77 62.83
N GLU A 29 38.71 93.15 61.58
CA GLU A 29 39.79 93.49 60.66
C GLU A 29 40.47 94.82 61.05
N GLN A 30 39.69 95.84 61.39
CA GLN A 30 40.21 97.15 61.80
C GLN A 30 40.97 97.06 63.14
N SER A 31 40.41 96.37 64.13
CA SER A 31 41.03 96.19 65.45
C SER A 31 42.33 95.37 65.37
N ASN A 32 42.38 94.33 64.52
CA ASN A 32 43.61 93.56 64.26
C ASN A 32 44.74 94.43 63.69
N ARG A 33 44.44 95.32 62.73
CA ARG A 33 45.45 96.22 62.14
C ARG A 33 46.05 97.16 63.17
N GLN A 34 45.23 97.73 64.06
CA GLN A 34 45.68 98.64 65.12
C GLN A 34 46.55 97.93 66.16
N VAL A 35 46.14 96.73 66.62
CA VAL A 35 46.93 95.92 67.56
C VAL A 35 48.26 95.48 66.95
N ARG A 36 48.26 95.05 65.68
CA ARG A 36 49.49 94.67 64.98
C ARG A 36 50.46 95.83 64.85
N HIS A 37 49.96 97.02 64.51
CA HIS A 37 50.80 98.21 64.44
C HIS A 37 51.50 98.52 65.77
N LEU A 38 50.81 98.35 66.90
CA LEU A 38 51.41 98.50 68.23
C LEU A 38 52.51 97.46 68.50
N TYR A 39 52.27 96.20 68.15
CA TYR A 39 53.29 95.15 68.29
C TYR A 39 54.50 95.36 67.37
N ASP A 40 54.31 95.91 66.17
CA ASP A 40 55.42 96.24 65.25
C ASP A 40 56.30 97.36 65.83
N ILE A 41 55.70 98.41 66.42
CA ILE A 41 56.44 99.47 67.12
C ILE A 41 57.17 98.90 68.35
N PHE A 42 56.51 98.03 69.11
CA PHE A 42 57.10 97.36 70.27
C PHE A 42 58.29 96.46 69.90
N ALA A 43 58.23 95.75 68.77
CA ALA A 43 59.33 94.95 68.27
C ALA A 43 60.56 95.83 67.94
N ASN A 44 60.34 97.01 67.35
CA ASN A 44 61.41 97.98 67.12
C ASN A 44 62.00 98.51 68.43
N LEU A 45 61.16 98.84 69.41
CA LEU A 45 61.61 99.26 70.75
C LEU A 45 62.50 98.19 71.40
N THR A 46 62.07 96.93 71.40
CA THR A 46 62.82 95.80 71.97
C THR A 46 64.15 95.58 71.25
N LYS A 47 64.15 95.72 69.91
CA LYS A 47 65.37 95.65 69.10
C LYS A 47 66.35 96.77 69.50
N PHE A 48 65.89 98.01 69.63
CA PHE A 48 66.74 99.13 70.02
C PHE A 48 67.22 99.03 71.48
N GLU A 49 66.43 98.49 72.41
CA GLU A 49 66.87 98.22 73.79
C GLU A 49 67.97 97.14 73.84
N ASN A 50 67.84 96.08 73.05
CA ASN A 50 68.87 95.04 72.90
C ASN A 50 70.15 95.59 72.24
N GLU A 51 70.02 96.44 71.23
CA GLU A 51 71.16 97.14 70.65
C GLU A 51 71.81 98.11 71.66
N PHE A 52 71.02 98.76 72.52
CA PHE A 52 71.53 99.68 73.54
C PHE A 52 72.34 98.95 74.64
N THR A 53 71.86 97.79 75.07
CA THR A 53 72.55 96.95 76.07
C THR A 53 73.86 96.38 75.55
N THR A 54 73.92 96.04 74.26
CA THR A 54 75.10 95.41 73.62
C THR A 54 76.10 96.40 72.99
N ALA A 55 75.72 97.67 72.78
CA ALA A 55 76.59 98.64 72.12
C ALA A 55 77.74 99.20 72.98
N GLY A 56 78.90 99.44 72.35
CA GLY A 56 80.06 100.12 72.96
C GLY A 56 79.81 101.61 73.28
N PHE A 57 80.64 102.18 74.17
CA PHE A 57 80.43 103.49 74.81
C PHE A 57 80.11 104.65 73.86
N THR A 58 80.69 104.67 72.66
CA THR A 58 80.49 105.71 71.64
C THR A 58 79.19 105.55 70.83
N LYS A 59 78.60 104.35 70.75
CA LYS A 59 77.32 104.09 70.03
C LYS A 59 76.09 104.23 70.93
N LYS A 60 76.23 104.09 72.25
CA LYS A 60 75.11 104.13 73.21
C LYS A 60 74.28 105.42 73.15
N GLY A 61 74.89 106.59 72.94
CA GLY A 61 74.17 107.87 72.92
C GLY A 61 73.16 108.02 71.77
N LYS A 62 73.46 107.47 70.58
CA LYS A 62 72.52 107.48 69.44
C LYS A 62 71.39 106.48 69.64
N ILE A 63 71.72 105.27 70.09
CA ILE A 63 70.72 104.21 70.30
C ILE A 63 69.77 104.59 71.46
N LYS A 64 70.25 105.27 72.50
CA LYS A 64 69.40 105.79 73.59
C LYS A 64 68.28 106.71 73.06
N LYS A 65 68.61 107.61 72.12
CA LYS A 65 67.61 108.49 71.50
C LYS A 65 66.59 107.72 70.66
N GLU A 66 67.00 106.67 69.96
CA GLU A 66 66.08 105.80 69.19
C GLU A 66 65.19 104.95 70.12
N VAL A 67 65.68 104.50 71.28
CA VAL A 67 64.88 103.86 72.33
C VAL A 67 63.85 104.84 72.91
N GLU A 68 64.26 106.04 73.30
CA GLU A 68 63.36 107.08 73.83
C GLU A 68 62.29 107.48 72.79
N LYS A 69 62.68 107.59 71.52
CA LYS A 69 61.77 107.89 70.40
C LYS A 69 60.76 106.76 70.18
N SER A 70 61.22 105.51 70.09
CA SER A 70 60.32 104.35 69.87
C SER A 70 59.39 104.13 71.06
N ALA A 71 59.82 104.43 72.29
CA ALA A 71 58.98 104.37 73.47
C ALA A 71 57.88 105.44 73.45
N SER A 72 58.21 106.68 73.03
CA SER A 72 57.23 107.75 72.86
C SER A 72 56.25 107.46 71.72
N GLU A 73 56.71 106.90 70.60
CA GLU A 73 55.85 106.49 69.48
C GLU A 73 54.87 105.38 69.89
N LEU A 74 55.34 104.41 70.68
CA LEU A 74 54.49 103.35 71.20
C LEU A 74 53.42 103.91 72.15
N GLU A 75 53.79 104.85 73.03
CA GLU A 75 52.87 105.50 73.95
C GLU A 75 51.79 106.30 73.21
N ASP A 76 52.18 107.12 72.23
CA ASP A 76 51.23 107.89 71.42
C ASP A 76 50.28 107.00 70.60
N ALA A 77 50.80 105.91 70.02
CA ALA A 77 49.98 104.98 69.26
C ALA A 77 49.00 104.22 70.18
N PHE A 78 49.44 103.82 71.38
CA PHE A 78 48.60 103.18 72.38
C PHE A 78 47.48 104.11 72.85
N MET A 79 47.79 105.38 73.12
CA MET A 79 46.80 106.39 73.51
C MET A 79 45.76 106.66 72.42
N ARG A 80 46.14 106.59 71.14
CA ARG A 80 45.19 106.70 70.01
C ARG A 80 44.30 105.47 69.92
N ALA A 81 44.87 104.27 69.94
CA ALA A 81 44.10 103.03 69.83
C ALA A 81 43.09 102.87 70.99
N THR A 82 43.46 103.28 72.21
CA THR A 82 42.56 103.30 73.37
C THR A 82 41.34 104.21 73.15
N ARG A 83 41.54 105.39 72.53
CA ARG A 83 40.45 106.32 72.23
C ARG A 83 39.52 105.78 71.15
N ASP A 84 40.07 105.20 70.09
CA ASP A 84 39.29 104.61 69.00
C ASP A 84 38.40 103.47 69.53
N PHE A 85 38.95 102.57 70.34
CA PHE A 85 38.18 101.48 70.96
C PHE A 85 37.10 102.00 71.90
N ALA A 86 37.38 103.07 72.65
CA ALA A 86 36.38 103.71 73.50
C ALA A 86 35.19 104.25 72.69
N GLU A 87 35.42 104.89 71.54
CA GLU A 87 34.34 105.37 70.68
C GLU A 87 33.46 104.23 70.16
N HIS A 88 34.07 103.10 69.78
CA HIS A 88 33.33 101.92 69.33
C HIS A 88 32.45 101.33 70.44
N PHE A 89 33.00 101.12 71.64
CA PHE A 89 32.21 100.65 72.77
C PHE A 89 31.10 101.63 73.18
N ARG A 90 31.35 102.94 73.09
CA ARG A 90 30.34 103.97 73.36
C ARG A 90 29.18 103.90 72.36
N LYS A 91 29.48 103.64 71.09
CA LYS A 91 28.46 103.48 70.05
C LYS A 91 27.59 102.25 70.32
N GLU A 92 28.20 101.10 70.59
CA GLU A 92 27.47 99.86 70.91
C GLU A 92 26.58 100.03 72.14
N GLN A 93 27.09 100.67 73.20
CA GLN A 93 26.28 100.95 74.38
C GLN A 93 25.08 101.84 74.06
N LYS A 94 25.26 102.88 73.23
CA LYS A 94 24.17 103.76 72.81
C LYS A 94 23.11 103.02 72.01
N ASP A 95 23.52 102.11 71.14
CA ASP A 95 22.61 101.31 70.33
C ASP A 95 21.78 100.35 71.20
N ILE A 96 22.39 99.71 72.21
CA ILE A 96 21.67 98.90 73.21
C ILE A 96 20.68 99.75 74.01
N VAL A 97 21.10 100.94 74.46
CA VAL A 97 20.21 101.85 75.21
C VAL A 97 18.99 102.26 74.38
N ALA A 98 19.15 102.44 73.06
CA ALA A 98 18.04 102.79 72.17
C ALA A 98 16.99 101.66 72.05
N ILE A 99 17.41 100.40 72.14
CA ILE A 99 16.52 99.22 72.07
C ILE A 99 16.09 98.69 73.44
N ALA A 100 16.55 99.31 74.53
CA ALA A 100 16.27 98.88 75.90
C ALA A 100 14.78 98.69 76.23
N PRO A 101 13.83 99.54 75.76
CA PRO A 101 12.40 99.32 76.05
C PRO A 101 11.89 97.96 75.54
N LYS A 102 12.32 97.53 74.34
CA LYS A 102 11.94 96.24 73.75
C LYS A 102 12.69 95.08 74.41
N LEU A 103 13.97 95.26 74.73
CA LEU A 103 14.73 94.27 75.49
C LEU A 103 14.13 94.03 76.88
N GLN A 104 13.54 95.05 77.49
CA GLN A 104 12.88 94.94 78.79
C GLN A 104 11.62 94.06 78.76
N GLU A 105 10.92 93.96 77.62
CA GLU A 105 9.77 93.06 77.44
C GLU A 105 10.21 91.59 77.39
N ILE A 106 11.40 91.33 76.86
CA ILE A 106 11.96 89.98 76.71
C ILE A 106 12.71 89.56 78.00
N LYS A 107 13.56 90.43 78.55
CA LYS A 107 14.42 90.19 79.73
C LYS A 107 14.62 91.45 80.59
N PRO A 108 13.77 91.67 81.60
CA PRO A 108 13.78 92.92 82.38
C PRO A 108 14.96 93.03 83.37
N ALA A 109 15.53 91.93 83.87
CA ALA A 109 16.58 91.97 84.88
C ALA A 109 17.96 92.29 84.26
N GLU A 110 18.26 91.65 83.14
CA GLU A 110 19.50 91.79 82.38
C GLU A 110 19.55 93.14 81.65
N THR A 111 18.41 93.61 81.12
CA THR A 111 18.29 94.95 80.52
C THR A 111 18.53 96.05 81.55
N LYS A 112 18.01 95.92 82.77
CA LYS A 112 18.33 96.87 83.86
C LYS A 112 19.81 96.83 84.23
N SER A 113 20.41 95.65 84.19
CA SER A 113 21.82 95.44 84.54
C SER A 113 22.76 96.07 83.51
N ILE A 114 22.50 95.92 82.20
CA ILE A 114 23.32 96.53 81.14
C ILE A 114 23.14 98.06 81.09
N MET A 115 21.95 98.58 81.41
CA MET A 115 21.69 100.01 81.51
C MET A 115 22.34 100.68 82.72
N ALA A 116 22.59 99.93 83.80
CA ALA A 116 23.25 100.44 85.01
C ALA A 116 24.76 100.63 84.83
N ILE A 117 25.36 100.06 83.79
CA ILE A 117 26.79 100.19 83.49
C ILE A 117 27.03 101.57 82.88
N SER A 118 27.79 102.43 83.56
CA SER A 118 28.13 103.77 83.05
C SER A 118 29.40 103.76 82.20
N PHE A 119 29.38 104.41 81.03
CA PHE A 119 30.57 104.56 80.20
C PHE A 119 31.66 105.38 80.92
N PRO A 120 32.92 104.91 80.99
CA PRO A 120 33.99 105.66 81.65
C PRO A 120 34.39 106.92 80.85
N GLY A 121 34.81 107.97 81.56
CA GLY A 121 35.42 109.14 80.93
C GLY A 121 36.83 108.82 80.45
N VAL A 122 37.02 108.65 79.14
CA VAL A 122 38.32 108.47 78.48
C VAL A 122 38.80 109.84 77.99
N GLY A 123 39.88 110.36 78.59
CA GLY A 123 40.44 111.67 78.30
C GLY A 123 41.50 111.62 77.20
N ALA A 124 42.77 111.56 77.59
CA ALA A 124 43.91 111.53 76.66
C ALA A 124 44.19 110.13 76.10
N GLY A 125 43.61 109.08 76.70
CA GLY A 125 43.85 107.68 76.34
C GLY A 125 45.05 107.08 77.09
N ASP A 126 45.43 107.65 78.23
CA ASP A 126 46.53 107.16 79.05
C ASP A 126 46.25 105.78 79.66
N LEU A 127 47.24 105.20 80.36
CA LEU A 127 47.11 103.88 80.97
C LEU A 127 45.93 103.78 81.96
N LYS A 128 45.58 104.87 82.65
CA LYS A 128 44.43 104.89 83.58
C LYS A 128 43.11 104.89 82.83
N ASP A 129 43.03 105.61 81.72
CA ASP A 129 41.88 105.60 80.83
C ASP A 129 41.68 104.21 80.21
N PHE A 130 42.77 103.53 79.82
CA PHE A 130 42.74 102.16 79.31
C PHE A 130 42.22 101.14 80.33
N GLU A 131 42.70 101.18 81.58
CA GLU A 131 42.25 100.26 82.63
C GLU A 131 40.75 100.40 82.92
N LYS A 132 40.24 101.64 82.99
CA LYS A 132 38.80 101.90 83.14
C LYS A 132 37.98 101.41 81.95
N LEU A 133 38.49 101.57 80.73
CA LEU A 133 37.83 101.09 79.52
C LEU A 133 37.76 99.55 79.50
N LEU A 134 38.83 98.87 79.92
CA LEU A 134 38.87 97.41 80.01
C LEU A 134 37.89 96.85 81.04
N GLU A 135 37.78 97.48 82.21
CA GLU A 135 36.78 97.10 83.23
C GLU A 135 35.34 97.27 82.71
N PHE A 136 35.05 98.41 82.07
CA PHE A 136 33.76 98.65 81.42
C PHE A 136 33.47 97.59 80.35
N ALA A 137 34.42 97.33 79.44
CA ALA A 137 34.24 96.41 78.33
C ALA A 137 33.96 94.99 78.82
N LYS A 138 34.64 94.52 79.88
CA LYS A 138 34.38 93.22 80.51
C LYS A 138 32.97 93.12 81.09
N ALA A 139 32.55 94.14 81.85
CA ALA A 139 31.22 94.17 82.45
C ALA A 139 30.11 94.22 81.38
N PHE A 140 30.30 95.06 80.37
CA PHE A 140 29.35 95.26 79.28
C PHE A 140 29.21 94.02 78.38
N ALA A 141 30.31 93.43 77.94
CA ALA A 141 30.31 92.25 77.06
C ALA A 141 29.68 91.02 77.70
N ASN A 142 29.91 90.79 79.01
CA ASN A 142 29.32 89.68 79.74
C ASN A 142 27.79 89.74 79.73
N VAL A 143 27.20 90.90 79.99
CA VAL A 143 25.74 91.06 80.00
C VAL A 143 25.19 91.05 78.56
N HIS A 144 25.89 91.66 77.62
CA HIS A 144 25.50 91.68 76.20
C HIS A 144 25.41 90.27 75.61
N ALA A 145 26.39 89.41 75.84
CA ALA A 145 26.42 88.05 75.31
C ALA A 145 25.25 87.19 75.82
N VAL A 146 24.85 87.35 77.08
CA VAL A 146 23.69 86.65 77.66
C VAL A 146 22.40 87.09 76.99
N ILE A 147 22.20 88.39 76.83
CA ILE A 147 21.00 88.93 76.17
C ILE A 147 20.93 88.46 74.72
N TYR A 148 22.06 88.50 73.99
CA TYR A 148 22.13 88.09 72.58
C TYR A 148 21.77 86.62 72.38
N GLY A 149 22.36 85.72 73.17
CA GLY A 149 22.13 84.29 73.06
C GLY A 149 20.68 83.87 73.32
N ASP A 150 20.01 84.52 74.28
CA ASP A 150 18.62 84.23 74.62
C ASP A 150 17.64 84.77 73.57
N VAL A 151 17.83 86.02 73.11
CA VAL A 151 17.00 86.61 72.05
C VAL A 151 17.10 85.76 70.78
N GLY A 152 18.31 85.38 70.36
CA GLY A 152 18.51 84.54 69.17
C GLY A 152 17.76 83.20 69.22
N ARG A 153 17.74 82.51 70.38
CA ARG A 153 16.97 81.25 70.54
C ARG A 153 15.48 81.45 70.40
N GLN A 154 14.93 82.52 70.98
CA GLN A 154 13.50 82.79 70.92
C GLN A 154 13.02 83.10 69.50
N VAL A 155 13.77 83.92 68.76
CA VAL A 155 13.44 84.23 67.36
C VAL A 155 13.49 82.96 66.50
N LYS A 156 14.52 82.12 66.70
CA LYS A 156 14.66 80.84 65.99
C LYS A 156 13.48 79.88 66.25
N SER A 157 13.09 79.74 67.51
CA SER A 157 11.94 78.90 67.89
C SER A 157 10.67 79.35 67.18
N THR A 158 10.41 80.65 67.12
CA THR A 158 9.23 81.21 66.44
C THR A 158 9.27 80.96 64.93
N LEU A 159 10.45 81.12 64.29
CA LEU A 159 10.64 80.84 62.87
C LEU A 159 10.37 79.37 62.53
N ASP A 160 10.94 78.44 63.30
CA ASP A 160 10.81 77.01 63.09
C ASP A 160 9.36 76.53 63.28
N GLU A 161 8.68 77.04 64.31
CA GLU A 161 7.26 76.77 64.57
C GLU A 161 6.36 77.24 63.42
N ASN A 162 6.59 78.45 62.91
CA ASN A 162 5.81 78.98 61.79
C ASN A 162 6.03 78.16 60.51
N LYS A 163 7.27 77.74 60.21
CA LYS A 163 7.59 76.90 59.04
C LYS A 163 6.87 75.54 59.11
N ALA A 164 6.90 74.87 60.26
CA ALA A 164 6.22 73.59 60.45
C ALA A 164 4.69 73.72 60.31
N THR A 165 4.13 74.82 60.83
CA THR A 165 2.70 75.10 60.73
C THR A 165 2.28 75.39 59.28
N LEU A 166 3.07 76.19 58.55
CA LEU A 166 2.84 76.50 57.14
C LEU A 166 2.84 75.24 56.26
N GLU A 167 3.83 74.36 56.42
CA GLU A 167 3.90 73.10 55.64
C GLU A 167 2.68 72.20 55.90
N THR A 168 2.21 72.15 57.14
CA THR A 168 1.02 71.38 57.51
C THR A 168 -0.24 71.97 56.88
N TYR A 169 -0.36 73.30 56.85
CA TYR A 169 -1.55 73.98 56.36
C TYR A 169 -1.64 73.95 54.83
N GLU A 170 -0.51 74.11 54.12
CA GLU A 170 -0.45 74.08 52.65
C GLU A 170 -0.91 72.74 52.05
N ARG A 171 -0.89 71.64 52.84
CA ARG A 171 -1.45 70.33 52.42
C ARG A 171 -2.97 70.31 52.31
N HIS A 172 -3.65 71.26 52.94
CA HIS A 172 -5.11 71.23 53.10
C HIS A 172 -5.80 72.52 52.65
N ILE A 173 -5.12 73.68 52.74
CA ILE A 173 -5.61 74.97 52.27
C ILE A 173 -4.53 75.74 51.51
N THR A 174 -4.94 76.65 50.64
CA THR A 174 -3.99 77.58 50.01
C THR A 174 -3.68 78.72 50.98
N ILE A 175 -2.41 78.91 51.31
CA ILE A 175 -1.93 80.03 52.14
C ILE A 175 -1.36 81.13 51.24
N ASP A 176 -1.76 82.37 51.48
CA ASP A 176 -1.16 83.53 50.82
C ASP A 176 0.27 83.74 51.34
N LYS A 177 1.25 83.57 50.45
CA LYS A 177 2.68 83.72 50.77
C LYS A 177 3.08 85.17 51.03
N GLY A 178 2.25 86.15 50.66
CA GLY A 178 2.46 87.56 51.01
C GLY A 178 2.32 87.82 52.51
N GLU A 179 1.34 87.17 53.14
CA GLU A 179 0.99 87.33 54.57
C GLU A 179 1.92 86.56 55.53
N VAL A 180 2.75 85.65 55.01
CA VAL A 180 3.79 84.91 55.76
C VAL A 180 5.19 85.09 55.14
N SER A 181 5.39 86.22 54.47
CA SER A 181 6.60 86.49 53.69
C SER A 181 7.88 86.44 54.53
N THR A 182 7.79 86.77 55.82
CA THR A 182 8.94 86.76 56.74
C THR A 182 9.42 85.34 57.04
N THR A 183 8.48 84.42 57.28
CA THR A 183 8.74 82.99 57.55
C THR A 183 9.30 82.29 56.31
N VAL A 184 8.82 82.66 55.12
CA VAL A 184 9.29 82.08 53.85
C VAL A 184 10.67 82.61 53.44
N ALA A 185 10.97 83.88 53.72
CA ALA A 185 12.21 84.52 53.23
C ALA A 185 13.45 84.28 54.10
N ASN A 186 13.30 83.85 55.36
CA ASN A 186 14.41 83.68 56.28
C ASN A 186 14.68 82.21 56.60
N ASP A 187 15.94 81.78 56.50
CA ASP A 187 16.37 80.41 56.78
C ASP A 187 17.09 80.23 58.11
N ASP A 188 17.82 81.25 58.59
CA ASP A 188 18.53 81.21 59.87
C ASP A 188 18.67 82.61 60.50
N VAL A 189 18.96 82.64 61.81
CA VAL A 189 19.04 83.88 62.61
C VAL A 189 20.41 84.10 63.27
N SER A 190 21.37 83.20 63.07
CA SER A 190 22.60 83.09 63.86
C SER A 190 23.60 84.25 63.70
N ASP A 191 23.58 84.97 62.57
CA ASP A 191 24.56 86.03 62.23
C ASP A 191 23.99 87.46 62.30
N MET A 192 22.78 87.63 62.84
CA MET A 192 22.08 88.92 62.84
C MET A 192 22.46 89.76 64.07
N SER A 193 22.48 91.08 63.93
CA SER A 193 22.69 91.97 65.08
C SER A 193 21.51 91.90 66.06
N MET A 194 21.72 92.24 67.33
CA MET A 194 20.65 92.23 68.35
C MET A 194 19.44 93.10 67.92
N ARG A 195 19.69 94.21 67.23
CA ARG A 195 18.65 95.08 66.69
C ARG A 195 17.83 94.41 65.59
N ASP A 196 18.50 93.70 64.68
CA ASP A 196 17.84 93.02 63.56
C ASP A 196 17.05 91.80 64.04
N LEU A 197 17.56 91.07 65.04
CA LEU A 197 16.84 89.97 65.69
C LEU A 197 15.50 90.42 66.27
N ILE A 198 15.48 91.55 66.98
CA ILE A 198 14.23 92.09 67.55
C ILE A 198 13.24 92.48 66.45
N LEU A 199 13.71 93.14 65.39
CA LEU A 199 12.84 93.51 64.25
C LEU A 199 12.30 92.30 63.50
N LEU A 200 13.10 91.24 63.36
CA LEU A 200 12.68 89.99 62.76
C LEU A 200 11.63 89.28 63.63
N ASN A 201 11.84 89.24 64.95
CA ASN A 201 10.90 88.63 65.88
C ASN A 201 9.52 89.28 65.83
N ASP A 202 9.46 90.62 65.80
CA ASP A 202 8.18 91.36 65.70
C ASP A 202 7.38 90.91 64.47
N LYS A 203 8.05 90.78 63.32
CA LYS A 203 7.44 90.32 62.07
C LYS A 203 7.07 88.82 62.09
N LEU A 204 7.90 87.96 62.68
CA LEU A 204 7.57 86.54 62.80
C LEU A 204 6.37 86.28 63.72
N VAL A 205 6.15 87.13 64.73
CA VAL A 205 4.96 87.09 65.57
C VAL A 205 3.71 87.51 64.79
N GLU A 206 3.82 88.45 63.85
CA GLU A 206 2.73 88.80 62.91
C GLU A 206 2.37 87.61 62.00
N ASP A 207 3.36 86.99 61.35
CA ASP A 207 3.18 85.77 60.54
C ASP A 207 2.51 84.65 61.36
N LYS A 208 2.93 84.45 62.62
CA LYS A 208 2.37 83.44 63.53
C LYS A 208 0.89 83.71 63.81
N THR A 209 0.54 84.97 64.06
CA THR A 209 -0.84 85.39 64.33
C THR A 209 -1.75 85.10 63.14
N TYR A 210 -1.26 85.32 61.92
CA TYR A 210 -1.99 84.97 60.69
C TYR A 210 -2.21 83.46 60.54
N LEU A 211 -1.17 82.65 60.77
CA LEU A 211 -1.26 81.19 60.74
C LEU A 211 -2.23 80.68 61.84
N ASP A 212 -2.17 81.20 63.06
CA ASP A 212 -3.09 80.84 64.13
C ASP A 212 -4.55 81.15 63.76
N GLY A 213 -4.81 82.25 63.05
CA GLY A 213 -6.14 82.61 62.55
C GLY A 213 -6.73 81.63 61.52
N ARG A 214 -5.91 80.81 60.86
CA ARG A 214 -6.35 79.80 59.87
C ARG A 214 -6.54 78.40 60.43
N LYS A 215 -6.17 78.18 61.70
CA LYS A 215 -6.19 76.88 62.36
C LYS A 215 -7.55 76.17 62.33
N ASP A 216 -8.62 76.91 62.59
CA ASP A 216 -9.97 76.36 62.65
C ASP A 216 -10.48 75.92 61.27
N GLU A 217 -10.10 76.65 60.23
CA GLU A 217 -10.43 76.33 58.84
C GLU A 217 -9.77 75.04 58.38
N VAL A 218 -8.46 74.89 58.66
CA VAL A 218 -7.69 73.67 58.38
C VAL A 218 -8.25 72.48 59.17
N SER A 219 -8.51 72.68 60.46
CA SER A 219 -9.03 71.61 61.32
C SER A 219 -10.39 71.10 60.82
N ARG A 220 -11.28 71.99 60.39
CA ARG A 220 -12.58 71.60 59.82
C ARG A 220 -12.43 70.82 58.52
N LEU A 221 -11.60 71.29 57.59
CA LEU A 221 -11.41 70.64 56.28
C LEU A 221 -10.71 69.29 56.42
N LEU A 222 -9.67 69.20 57.25
CA LEU A 222 -8.98 67.95 57.57
C LEU A 222 -9.94 66.94 58.22
N GLY A 223 -10.74 67.35 59.20
CA GLY A 223 -11.76 66.50 59.81
C GLY A 223 -12.76 65.94 58.80
N THR A 224 -13.28 66.79 57.90
CA THR A 224 -14.19 66.33 56.84
C THR A 224 -13.52 65.38 55.84
N SER A 225 -12.26 65.66 55.47
CA SER A 225 -11.47 64.84 54.55
C SER A 225 -11.20 63.45 55.14
N LEU A 226 -10.78 63.38 56.41
CA LEU A 226 -10.51 62.12 57.11
C LEU A 226 -11.75 61.24 57.24
N VAL A 227 -12.91 61.83 57.56
CA VAL A 227 -14.19 61.09 57.63
C VAL A 227 -14.57 60.51 56.27
N SER A 228 -14.39 61.27 55.19
CA SER A 228 -14.65 60.83 53.83
C SER A 228 -13.70 59.71 53.39
N ASP A 229 -12.40 59.90 53.61
CA ASP A 229 -11.36 58.95 53.21
C ASP A 229 -11.43 57.63 54.00
N ALA A 230 -11.73 57.70 55.30
CA ALA A 230 -11.97 56.51 56.12
C ALA A 230 -13.20 55.75 55.63
N GLY A 231 -14.27 56.46 55.24
CA GLY A 231 -15.47 55.87 54.65
C GLY A 231 -15.19 55.19 53.30
N SER A 232 -14.43 55.85 52.41
CA SER A 232 -14.02 55.28 51.13
C SER A 232 -13.14 54.04 51.29
N LEU A 233 -12.22 54.06 52.25
CA LEU A 233 -11.36 52.91 52.55
C LEU A 233 -12.18 51.75 53.12
N GLN A 234 -13.15 52.03 53.99
CA GLN A 234 -14.07 51.02 54.52
C GLN A 234 -14.89 50.35 53.40
N ALA A 235 -15.39 51.10 52.43
CA ALA A 235 -16.09 50.53 51.27
C ALA A 235 -15.16 49.62 50.43
N SER A 236 -13.89 49.99 50.31
CA SER A 236 -12.87 49.15 49.65
C SER A 236 -12.59 47.87 50.45
N VAL A 237 -12.50 47.95 51.78
CA VAL A 237 -12.37 46.76 52.66
C VAL A 237 -13.55 45.79 52.50
N ASP A 238 -14.77 46.31 52.48
CA ASP A 238 -15.97 45.47 52.31
C ASP A 238 -16.01 44.80 50.93
N THR A 239 -15.57 45.50 49.89
CA THR A 239 -15.48 44.94 48.53
C THR A 239 -14.39 43.88 48.43
N ALA A 240 -13.21 44.14 49.01
CA ALA A 240 -12.11 43.16 49.06
C ALA A 240 -12.52 41.89 49.83
N SER A 241 -13.23 42.04 50.94
CA SER A 241 -13.75 40.91 51.71
C SER A 241 -14.80 40.09 50.94
N ARG A 242 -15.72 40.74 50.21
CA ARG A 242 -16.67 40.06 49.32
C ARG A 242 -15.99 39.29 48.19
N LEU A 243 -14.87 39.79 47.68
CA LEU A 243 -14.04 39.11 46.68
C LEU A 243 -13.18 37.98 47.27
N GLY A 244 -13.22 37.75 48.58
CA GLY A 244 -12.55 36.64 49.25
C GLY A 244 -11.19 36.98 49.89
N LEU A 245 -10.85 38.26 50.05
CA LEU A 245 -9.66 38.66 50.80
C LEU A 245 -9.91 38.50 52.31
N GLU A 246 -9.19 37.59 52.96
CA GLU A 246 -9.23 37.43 54.41
C GLU A 246 -8.55 38.62 55.11
N LEU A 247 -9.37 39.54 55.60
CA LEU A 247 -8.92 40.69 56.38
C LEU A 247 -9.08 40.38 57.88
N PRO A 248 -8.14 40.80 58.75
CA PRO A 248 -8.31 40.64 60.20
C PRO A 248 -9.64 41.25 60.66
N MET A 249 -10.40 40.54 61.51
CA MET A 249 -11.71 40.99 62.00
C MET A 249 -11.70 42.41 62.60
N GLU A 250 -10.56 42.82 63.16
CA GLU A 250 -10.37 44.13 63.77
C GLU A 250 -10.16 45.27 62.76
N PHE A 251 -9.82 44.99 61.51
CA PHE A 251 -9.42 46.02 60.54
C PHE A 251 -10.57 46.96 60.17
N SER A 252 -11.76 46.41 59.91
CA SER A 252 -12.95 47.23 59.67
C SER A 252 -13.40 47.98 60.93
N GLN A 253 -13.23 47.38 62.12
CA GLN A 253 -13.55 48.05 63.38
C GLN A 253 -12.62 49.24 63.63
N GLN A 254 -11.32 49.09 63.35
CA GLN A 254 -10.31 50.14 63.43
C GLN A 254 -10.65 51.32 62.50
N LEU A 255 -11.09 51.08 61.27
CA LEU A 255 -11.50 52.15 60.35
C LEU A 255 -12.76 52.89 60.80
N ARG A 256 -13.74 52.19 61.38
CA ARG A 256 -14.94 52.82 61.96
C ARG A 256 -14.59 53.68 63.18
N ILE A 257 -13.67 53.22 64.02
CA ILE A 257 -13.17 54.00 65.17
C ILE A 257 -12.44 55.24 64.66
N LEU A 258 -11.53 55.11 63.69
CA LEU A 258 -10.85 56.22 63.03
C LEU A 258 -11.82 57.27 62.47
N GLN A 259 -12.85 56.82 61.74
CA GLN A 259 -13.86 57.71 61.18
C GLN A 259 -14.66 58.46 62.27
N ARG A 260 -15.05 57.75 63.34
CA ARG A 260 -15.76 58.34 64.48
C ARG A 260 -14.90 59.37 65.22
N ASP A 261 -13.64 59.03 65.45
CA ASP A 261 -12.71 59.86 66.22
C ASP A 261 -12.29 61.09 65.40
N ALA A 262 -12.16 60.98 64.07
CA ALA A 262 -11.96 62.12 63.16
C ALA A 262 -13.14 63.10 63.17
N GLY A 263 -14.38 62.60 63.26
CA GLY A 263 -15.57 63.45 63.38
C GLY A 263 -15.74 64.15 64.73
N LYS A 264 -14.95 63.78 65.75
CA LYS A 264 -15.01 64.35 67.11
C LYS A 264 -13.76 65.13 67.51
N ALA A 265 -12.69 65.03 66.73
CA ALA A 265 -11.44 65.71 67.01
C ALA A 265 -11.60 67.22 66.85
N ASN A 266 -11.29 67.97 67.90
CA ASN A 266 -11.39 69.42 67.93
C ASN A 266 -10.01 70.11 67.88
N THR A 267 -8.92 69.33 67.88
CA THR A 267 -7.57 69.86 67.78
C THR A 267 -6.89 69.36 66.52
N LEU A 268 -6.10 70.24 65.90
CA LEU A 268 -5.35 69.91 64.69
C LEU A 268 -4.35 68.76 64.94
N THR A 269 -3.74 68.70 66.12
CA THR A 269 -2.79 67.64 66.49
C THR A 269 -3.44 66.27 66.50
N ASP A 270 -4.66 66.16 67.02
CA ASP A 270 -5.43 64.90 67.01
C ASP A 270 -5.78 64.50 65.57
N LEU A 271 -6.19 65.46 64.74
CA LEU A 271 -6.53 65.21 63.34
C LEU A 271 -5.34 64.72 62.52
N VAL A 272 -4.16 65.31 62.69
CA VAL A 272 -2.91 64.86 62.01
C VAL A 272 -2.50 63.46 62.49
N SER A 273 -2.71 63.12 63.76
CA SER A 273 -2.46 61.77 64.26
C SER A 273 -3.38 60.73 63.60
N LEU A 274 -4.66 61.07 63.47
CA LEU A 274 -5.65 60.22 62.80
C LEU A 274 -5.38 60.09 61.29
N GLU A 275 -4.88 61.13 60.63
CA GLU A 275 -4.42 61.08 59.24
C GLU A 275 -3.30 60.05 59.04
N ASN A 276 -2.30 60.05 59.92
CA ASN A 276 -1.19 59.08 59.86
C ASN A 276 -1.67 57.64 60.10
N GLN A 277 -2.62 57.44 61.00
CA GLN A 277 -3.22 56.12 61.24
C GLN A 277 -4.05 55.64 60.03
N LEU A 278 -4.79 56.54 59.39
CA LEU A 278 -5.54 56.25 58.17
C LEU A 278 -4.60 55.91 57.01
N HIS A 279 -3.50 56.65 56.84
CA HIS A 279 -2.48 56.37 55.82
C HIS A 279 -1.83 55.00 56.04
N THR A 280 -1.49 54.66 57.28
CA THR A 280 -0.98 53.33 57.65
C THR A 280 -1.96 52.22 57.29
N SER A 281 -3.26 52.45 57.50
CA SER A 281 -4.31 51.50 57.14
C SER A 281 -4.45 51.35 55.61
N LYS A 282 -4.37 52.46 54.84
CA LYS A 282 -4.35 52.42 53.37
C LYS A 282 -3.18 51.56 52.85
N LEU A 283 -1.98 51.74 53.42
CA LEU A 283 -0.79 50.95 53.06
C LEU A 283 -0.94 49.46 53.37
N LYS A 284 -1.48 49.10 54.54
CA LYS A 284 -1.72 47.70 54.92
C LYS A 284 -2.65 47.00 53.93
N LEU A 285 -3.79 47.60 53.60
CA LEU A 285 -4.74 47.04 52.64
C LEU A 285 -4.13 46.93 51.24
N ALA A 286 -3.39 47.96 50.80
CA ALA A 286 -2.69 47.93 49.51
C ALA A 286 -1.70 46.76 49.45
N ASN A 287 -0.86 46.55 50.47
CA ASN A 287 0.09 45.44 50.49
C ASN A 287 -0.59 44.07 50.49
N MET A 288 -1.66 43.88 51.28
CA MET A 288 -2.42 42.62 51.27
C MET A 288 -3.03 42.32 49.88
N LEU A 289 -3.55 43.34 49.18
CA LEU A 289 -4.05 43.19 47.81
C LEU A 289 -2.92 42.85 46.84
N ARG A 290 -1.76 43.52 46.92
CA ARG A 290 -0.59 43.22 46.07
C ARG A 290 -0.14 41.77 46.23
N ASP A 291 0.04 41.32 47.47
CA ASP A 291 0.49 39.96 47.77
C ASP A 291 -0.50 38.93 47.23
N LYS A 292 -1.81 39.16 47.39
CA LYS A 292 -2.82 38.22 46.90
C LYS A 292 -2.91 38.19 45.36
N ILE A 293 -2.79 39.33 44.68
CA ILE A 293 -2.73 39.40 43.21
C ILE A 293 -1.56 38.57 42.66
N ILE A 294 -0.38 38.72 43.27
CA ILE A 294 0.82 37.97 42.88
C ILE A 294 0.63 36.47 43.13
N ASN A 295 0.09 36.11 44.30
CA ASN A 295 -0.08 34.72 44.71
C ASN A 295 -1.12 33.97 43.89
N ILE A 296 -2.25 34.57 43.50
CA ILE A 296 -3.27 33.88 42.68
C ILE A 296 -2.67 33.37 41.37
N LYS A 297 -1.90 34.21 40.67
CA LYS A 297 -1.23 33.81 39.43
C LYS A 297 -0.31 32.62 39.66
N HIS A 298 0.51 32.69 40.70
CA HIS A 298 1.50 31.66 41.00
C HIS A 298 0.85 30.35 41.44
N GLU A 299 -0.12 30.39 42.37
CA GLU A 299 -0.83 29.22 42.88
C GLU A 299 -1.59 28.47 41.78
N VAL A 300 -2.33 29.20 40.92
CA VAL A 300 -3.08 28.58 39.82
C VAL A 300 -2.14 27.96 38.80
N THR A 301 -1.09 28.69 38.40
CA THR A 301 -0.11 28.18 37.42
C THR A 301 0.64 26.96 37.96
N GLN A 302 1.07 26.99 39.22
CA GLN A 302 1.82 25.90 39.82
C GLN A 302 0.97 24.64 40.01
N LYS A 303 -0.29 24.77 40.46
CA LYS A 303 -1.22 23.63 40.58
C LYS A 303 -1.48 22.93 39.24
N ILE A 304 -1.48 23.68 38.14
CA ILE A 304 -1.64 23.16 36.79
C ILE A 304 -0.36 22.44 36.32
N VAL A 305 0.81 23.05 36.52
CA VAL A 305 2.12 22.49 36.12
C VAL A 305 2.46 21.22 36.90
N ASP A 306 2.28 21.24 38.22
CA ASP A 306 2.46 20.06 39.09
C ASP A 306 1.48 18.94 38.73
N GLY A 307 0.38 19.31 38.07
CA GLY A 307 -0.61 18.45 37.45
C GLY A 307 -0.27 17.86 36.09
N GLY A 308 0.92 18.15 35.54
CA GLY A 308 1.37 17.62 34.26
C GLY A 308 0.71 18.24 33.01
N ILE A 309 -0.14 19.26 33.15
CA ILE A 309 -0.68 20.02 32.02
C ILE A 309 0.32 21.15 31.70
N PRO A 310 0.93 21.18 30.49
CA PRO A 310 1.84 22.25 30.15
C PRO A 310 1.10 23.59 30.12
N THR A 311 1.69 24.63 30.69
CA THR A 311 1.15 26.01 30.65
C THR A 311 1.02 26.58 29.24
N SER A 312 1.58 25.91 28.24
CA SER A 312 1.50 26.22 26.81
C SER A 312 0.37 25.47 26.08
N ALA A 313 -0.37 24.58 26.75
CA ALA A 313 -1.56 23.99 26.15
C ALA A 313 -2.60 25.10 25.95
N GLU A 314 -3.20 25.20 24.75
CA GLU A 314 -4.25 26.17 24.37
C GLU A 314 -5.48 26.19 25.30
N VAL A 315 -5.55 25.24 26.23
CA VAL A 315 -6.67 24.94 27.13
C VAL A 315 -6.76 25.93 28.31
N ILE A 316 -5.68 26.64 28.68
CA ILE A 316 -5.69 27.53 29.85
C ILE A 316 -5.79 29.00 29.42
N PRO A 317 -6.82 29.74 29.86
CA PRO A 317 -6.94 31.17 29.60
C PRO A 317 -5.68 31.93 30.03
N THR A 318 -5.23 32.88 29.21
CA THR A 318 -4.05 33.69 29.56
C THR A 318 -4.34 34.61 30.76
N PRO A 319 -3.41 34.72 31.72
CA PRO A 319 -3.61 35.60 32.87
C PRO A 319 -3.68 37.06 32.43
N PRO A 320 -4.60 37.86 32.99
CA PRO A 320 -4.73 39.27 32.64
C PRO A 320 -3.47 40.05 33.03
N THR A 321 -3.13 41.07 32.24
CA THR A 321 -2.06 42.02 32.58
C THR A 321 -2.56 42.98 33.67
N VAL A 322 -2.05 42.79 34.88
CA VAL A 322 -2.35 43.62 36.05
C VAL A 322 -1.08 44.33 36.53
N SER A 323 -1.17 45.64 36.75
CA SER A 323 -0.09 46.43 37.34
C SER A 323 -0.24 46.42 38.86
N VAL A 324 0.86 46.21 39.56
CA VAL A 324 0.90 46.12 41.03
C VAL A 324 1.67 47.32 41.63
N GLU A 325 2.47 47.99 40.80
CA GLU A 325 3.34 49.11 41.18
C GLU A 325 2.62 50.46 41.01
N GLY A 326 2.72 51.31 42.04
CA GLY A 326 2.20 52.69 42.01
C GLY A 326 0.68 52.86 42.11
N GLU A 327 -0.11 51.78 42.04
CA GLU A 327 -1.57 51.87 42.14
C GLU A 327 -2.06 52.10 43.58
N GLY A 328 -3.05 52.99 43.73
CA GLY A 328 -3.84 53.13 44.96
C GLY A 328 -4.77 51.94 45.18
N VAL A 329 -5.37 51.85 46.37
CA VAL A 329 -6.23 50.73 46.81
C VAL A 329 -7.31 50.37 45.78
N ALA A 330 -7.97 51.35 45.17
CA ALA A 330 -9.03 51.10 44.18
C ALA A 330 -8.53 50.41 42.89
N GLY A 331 -7.34 50.80 42.39
CA GLY A 331 -6.71 50.15 41.23
C GLY A 331 -6.34 48.71 41.55
N LEU A 332 -5.70 48.49 42.70
CA LEU A 332 -5.36 47.16 43.20
C LEU A 332 -6.61 46.27 43.36
N LEU A 333 -7.73 46.82 43.82
CA LEU A 333 -8.96 46.06 44.00
C LEU A 333 -9.60 45.65 42.66
N SER A 334 -9.56 46.53 41.65
CA SER A 334 -9.95 46.18 40.28
C SER A 334 -9.03 45.11 39.68
N SER A 335 -7.72 45.21 39.93
CA SER A 335 -6.73 44.21 39.49
C SER A 335 -6.97 42.86 40.17
N TYR A 336 -7.30 42.86 41.47
CA TYR A 336 -7.67 41.67 42.23
C TYR A 336 -8.95 41.00 41.69
N GLN A 337 -10.00 41.78 41.39
CA GLN A 337 -11.22 41.25 40.81
C GLN A 337 -10.96 40.53 39.47
N ARG A 338 -10.16 41.12 38.58
CA ARG A 338 -9.80 40.49 37.29
C ARG A 338 -9.06 39.17 37.48
N MET A 339 -8.18 39.08 38.50
CA MET A 339 -7.46 37.84 38.82
C MET A 339 -8.40 36.75 39.34
N VAL A 340 -9.40 37.11 40.16
CA VAL A 340 -10.43 36.15 40.65
C VAL A 340 -11.32 35.67 39.51
N GLU A 341 -11.72 36.55 38.60
CA GLU A 341 -12.49 36.19 37.39
C GLU A 341 -11.69 35.24 36.49
N TRP A 342 -10.40 35.50 36.31
CA TRP A 342 -9.50 34.61 35.56
C TRP A 342 -9.38 33.22 36.22
N GLU A 343 -9.22 33.13 37.54
CA GLU A 343 -9.25 31.85 38.26
C GLU A 343 -10.57 31.08 38.01
N GLY A 344 -11.70 31.79 37.99
CA GLY A 344 -13.00 31.23 37.64
C GLY A 344 -13.04 30.67 36.21
N GLN A 345 -12.49 31.39 35.23
CA GLN A 345 -12.40 30.93 33.84
C GLN A 345 -11.51 29.69 33.71
N VAL A 346 -10.39 29.65 34.43
CA VAL A 346 -9.50 28.48 34.47
C VAL A 346 -10.23 27.25 35.01
N ARG A 347 -11.04 27.38 36.07
CA ARG A 347 -11.86 26.27 36.60
C ARG A 347 -12.89 25.76 35.59
N ILE A 348 -13.54 26.66 34.85
CA ILE A 348 -14.53 26.29 33.83
C ILE A 348 -13.85 25.51 32.69
N ALA A 349 -12.74 26.03 32.15
CA ALA A 349 -12.01 25.40 31.06
C ALA A 349 -11.47 24.01 31.45
N LEU A 350 -10.87 23.89 32.64
CA LEU A 350 -10.42 22.60 33.18
C LEU A 350 -11.58 21.60 33.31
N ARG A 351 -12.74 22.06 33.79
CA ARG A 351 -13.91 21.21 33.94
C ARG A 351 -14.45 20.71 32.60
N GLU A 352 -14.52 21.56 31.58
CA GLU A 352 -14.95 21.17 30.24
C GLU A 352 -14.00 20.12 29.66
N GLN A 353 -12.68 20.35 29.77
CA GLN A 353 -11.68 19.41 29.28
C GLN A 353 -11.75 18.05 29.99
N VAL A 354 -11.90 18.05 31.32
CA VAL A 354 -12.04 16.81 32.09
C VAL A 354 -13.33 16.08 31.72
N MET A 355 -14.44 16.78 31.49
CA MET A 355 -15.69 16.17 31.04
C MET A 355 -15.54 15.51 29.66
N GLU A 356 -14.90 16.18 28.71
CA GLU A 356 -14.64 15.61 27.38
C GLU A 356 -13.76 14.35 27.46
N LEU A 357 -12.70 14.42 28.27
CA LEU A 357 -11.80 13.28 28.49
C LEU A 357 -12.52 12.10 29.15
N LEU A 358 -13.39 12.36 30.13
CA LEU A 358 -14.20 11.35 30.79
C LEU A 358 -15.25 10.74 29.85
N ASP A 359 -15.83 11.52 28.93
CA ASP A 359 -16.75 11.03 27.91
C ASP A 359 -16.03 10.11 26.90
N ASP A 360 -14.80 10.44 26.51
CA ASP A 360 -13.96 9.57 25.67
C ASP A 360 -13.60 8.26 26.36
N VAL A 361 -13.23 8.33 27.65
CA VAL A 361 -12.99 7.16 28.50
C VAL A 361 -14.27 6.34 28.67
N GLU A 362 -15.44 6.97 28.77
CA GLU A 362 -16.74 6.29 28.86
C GLU A 362 -17.04 5.47 27.59
N LYS A 363 -16.84 6.06 26.40
CA LYS A 363 -17.03 5.37 25.12
C LYS A 363 -16.09 4.18 24.96
N ALA A 364 -14.86 4.25 25.51
CA ALA A 364 -13.94 3.11 25.51
C ALA A 364 -14.54 1.89 26.26
N THR A 365 -15.35 2.12 27.30
CA THR A 365 -15.96 1.04 28.08
C THR A 365 -17.04 0.27 27.34
N ASP A 366 -17.58 0.79 26.23
CA ASP A 366 -18.58 0.09 25.41
C ASP A 366 -17.95 -1.03 24.58
N VAL A 367 -16.63 -0.99 24.36
CA VAL A 367 -15.88 -1.99 23.58
C VAL A 367 -14.64 -2.47 24.37
N PRO A 368 -14.84 -3.19 25.49
CA PRO A 368 -13.76 -3.49 26.44
C PRO A 368 -12.68 -4.44 25.89
N GLU A 369 -13.02 -5.32 24.95
CA GLU A 369 -12.07 -6.24 24.34
C GLU A 369 -11.06 -5.51 23.44
N ASP A 370 -11.52 -4.57 22.61
CA ASP A 370 -10.67 -3.81 21.68
C ASP A 370 -9.83 -2.74 22.39
N THR A 371 -10.29 -2.26 23.54
CA THR A 371 -9.63 -1.23 24.37
C THR A 371 -8.76 -1.81 25.48
N GLY A 372 -8.80 -3.12 25.71
CA GLY A 372 -7.99 -3.81 26.73
C GLY A 372 -8.47 -3.59 28.17
N ILE A 373 -9.71 -3.16 28.37
CA ILE A 373 -10.28 -2.84 29.68
C ILE A 373 -10.66 -4.14 30.41
N LYS A 374 -9.97 -4.43 31.52
CA LYS A 374 -10.24 -5.61 32.37
C LYS A 374 -11.30 -5.38 33.45
N ASP A 375 -11.45 -4.15 33.93
CA ASP A 375 -12.39 -3.78 35.00
C ASP A 375 -13.31 -2.64 34.54
N VAL A 376 -14.32 -2.98 33.73
CA VAL A 376 -15.30 -2.03 33.20
C VAL A 376 -16.10 -1.36 34.31
N VAL A 377 -16.41 -2.10 35.39
CA VAL A 377 -17.23 -1.61 36.50
C VAL A 377 -16.47 -0.54 37.29
N GLY A 378 -15.20 -0.79 37.62
CA GLY A 378 -14.35 0.17 38.32
C GLY A 378 -14.11 1.46 37.52
N VAL A 379 -13.94 1.36 36.19
CA VAL A 379 -13.79 2.53 35.31
C VAL A 379 -15.08 3.35 35.26
N ARG A 380 -16.24 2.71 35.06
CA ARG A 380 -17.54 3.42 35.05
C ARG A 380 -17.87 4.07 36.39
N GLN A 381 -17.51 3.42 37.50
CA GLN A 381 -17.69 3.98 38.84
C GLN A 381 -16.78 5.20 39.07
N PHE A 382 -15.53 5.14 38.62
CA PHE A 382 -14.63 6.30 38.62
C PHE A 382 -15.18 7.49 37.80
N ILE A 383 -15.74 7.23 36.61
CA ILE A 383 -16.34 8.28 35.76
C ILE A 383 -17.54 8.92 36.48
N ALA A 384 -18.44 8.11 37.02
CA ALA A 384 -19.63 8.59 37.71
C ALA A 384 -19.27 9.43 38.96
N ASP A 385 -18.32 8.95 39.77
CA ASP A 385 -17.85 9.65 40.96
C ASP A 385 -17.14 10.96 40.59
N SER A 386 -16.34 10.95 39.52
CA SER A 386 -15.63 12.13 39.02
C SER A 386 -16.58 13.17 38.43
N LYS A 387 -17.56 12.78 37.60
CA LYS A 387 -18.60 13.69 37.06
C LYS A 387 -19.43 14.33 38.17
N LYS A 388 -19.66 13.61 39.27
CA LYS A 388 -20.40 14.12 40.43
C LYS A 388 -19.57 15.12 41.24
N SER A 389 -18.27 14.87 41.45
CA SER A 389 -17.40 15.75 42.23
C SER A 389 -16.99 17.02 41.48
N LEU A 390 -16.85 16.98 40.15
CA LEU A 390 -16.43 18.09 39.29
C LEU A 390 -17.22 19.40 39.42
N LYS A 391 -18.44 19.37 39.99
CA LYS A 391 -19.25 20.59 40.17
C LYS A 391 -18.69 21.52 41.26
N ASP A 392 -18.15 20.96 42.33
CA ASP A 392 -17.75 21.70 43.54
C ASP A 392 -16.25 21.56 43.85
N SER A 393 -15.49 20.84 43.01
CA SER A 393 -14.06 20.59 43.19
C SER A 393 -13.20 21.84 43.04
N GLU A 394 -12.12 21.90 43.81
CA GLU A 394 -11.02 22.85 43.60
C GLU A 394 -10.16 22.45 42.39
N VAL A 395 -9.36 23.41 41.88
CA VAL A 395 -8.44 23.21 40.75
C VAL A 395 -7.53 21.97 40.95
N SER A 396 -7.05 21.73 42.16
CA SER A 396 -6.20 20.59 42.51
C SER A 396 -6.88 19.23 42.28
N GLU A 397 -8.15 19.09 42.67
CA GLU A 397 -8.88 17.84 42.52
C GLU A 397 -9.31 17.63 41.06
N MET A 398 -9.67 18.69 40.33
CA MET A 398 -9.93 18.63 38.89
C MET A 398 -8.71 18.14 38.10
N VAL A 399 -7.52 18.63 38.45
CA VAL A 399 -6.23 18.20 37.86
C VAL A 399 -5.93 16.73 38.17
N ARG A 400 -6.23 16.25 39.39
CA ARG A 400 -6.03 14.85 39.75
C ARG A 400 -6.93 13.90 38.95
N ILE A 401 -8.19 14.30 38.75
CA ILE A 401 -9.14 13.55 37.90
C ILE A 401 -8.64 13.55 36.46
N TYR A 402 -8.19 14.71 35.94
CA TYR A 402 -7.62 14.84 34.61
C TYR A 402 -6.48 13.85 34.38
N LEU A 403 -5.46 13.82 35.25
CA LEU A 403 -4.31 12.93 35.11
C LEU A 403 -4.70 11.46 35.03
N LYS A 404 -5.63 11.04 35.91
CA LYS A 404 -6.08 9.65 35.96
C LYS A 404 -6.88 9.28 34.71
N ALA A 405 -7.78 10.15 34.26
CA ALA A 405 -8.55 9.94 33.03
C ALA A 405 -7.65 10.01 31.78
N SER A 406 -6.62 10.86 31.76
CA SER A 406 -5.66 10.97 30.65
C SER A 406 -4.79 9.73 30.53
N GLY A 407 -4.28 9.20 31.64
CA GLY A 407 -3.53 7.95 31.65
C GLY A 407 -4.37 6.79 31.11
N MET A 408 -5.63 6.69 31.54
CA MET A 408 -6.57 5.70 31.00
C MET A 408 -6.81 5.88 29.49
N ASN A 409 -7.03 7.12 29.03
CA ASN A 409 -7.25 7.43 27.61
C ASN A 409 -6.04 7.03 26.74
N GLU A 410 -4.81 7.37 27.17
CA GLU A 410 -3.59 6.98 26.45
C GLU A 410 -3.40 5.46 26.38
N ASP A 411 -3.61 4.75 27.50
CA ASP A 411 -3.51 3.29 27.55
C ASP A 411 -4.50 2.62 26.58
N TYR A 412 -5.74 3.11 26.53
CA TYR A 412 -6.77 2.58 25.62
C TYR A 412 -6.46 2.92 24.15
N LYS A 413 -6.02 4.15 23.85
CA LYS A 413 -5.56 4.51 22.50
C LYS A 413 -4.41 3.63 22.02
N ARG A 414 -3.46 3.31 22.90
CA ARG A 414 -2.34 2.43 22.59
C ARG A 414 -2.81 1.00 22.27
N ALA A 415 -3.71 0.44 23.07
CA ALA A 415 -4.28 -0.89 22.83
C ALA A 415 -5.04 -0.98 21.49
N ILE A 416 -5.85 0.03 21.16
CA ILE A 416 -6.57 0.08 19.88
C ILE A 416 -5.57 0.22 18.72
N THR A 417 -4.55 1.07 18.87
CA THR A 417 -3.51 1.28 17.84
C THR A 417 -2.72 0.01 17.55
N ASP A 418 -2.35 -0.75 18.58
CA ASP A 418 -1.65 -2.03 18.42
C ASP A 418 -2.54 -3.07 17.73
N SER A 419 -3.86 -3.07 18.02
CA SER A 419 -4.83 -3.90 17.30
C SER A 419 -4.94 -3.52 15.82
N ILE A 420 -5.03 -2.22 15.51
CA ILE A 420 -5.03 -1.71 14.12
C ILE A 420 -3.76 -2.15 13.39
N ARG A 421 -2.58 -2.04 14.01
CA ARG A 421 -1.31 -2.49 13.42
C ARG A 421 -1.30 -3.99 13.12
N SER A 422 -1.84 -4.81 14.03
CA SER A 422 -1.95 -6.25 13.85
C SER A 422 -2.83 -6.61 12.64
N TYR A 423 -4.02 -5.99 12.53
CA TYR A 423 -4.90 -6.19 11.38
C TYR A 423 -4.33 -5.63 10.07
N LEU A 424 -3.59 -4.52 10.09
CA LEU A 424 -2.87 -4.00 8.91
C LEU A 424 -1.80 -4.98 8.44
N SER A 425 -1.06 -5.59 9.37
CA SER A 425 -0.09 -6.63 9.05
C SER A 425 -0.78 -7.85 8.40
N ARG A 426 -1.90 -8.31 8.98
CA ARG A 426 -2.71 -9.40 8.40
C ARG A 426 -3.23 -9.06 7.00
N PHE A 427 -3.72 -7.84 6.79
CA PHE A 427 -4.17 -7.39 5.48
C PHE A 427 -3.04 -7.37 4.44
N ASN A 428 -1.86 -6.85 4.81
CA ASN A 428 -0.71 -6.81 3.93
C ASN A 428 -0.19 -8.20 3.60
N GLU A 429 -0.20 -9.13 4.57
CA GLU A 429 0.14 -10.53 4.32
C GLU A 429 -0.87 -11.18 3.37
N LEU A 430 -2.16 -10.91 3.53
CA LEU A 430 -3.21 -11.37 2.62
C LEU A 430 -2.97 -10.85 1.20
N ALA A 431 -2.68 -9.56 1.03
CA ALA A 431 -2.42 -8.94 -0.27
C ALA A 431 -1.14 -9.45 -0.95
N THR A 432 -0.04 -9.65 -0.20
CA THR A 432 1.25 -10.06 -0.80
C THR A 432 1.40 -11.57 -0.99
N SER A 433 0.68 -12.39 -0.22
CA SER A 433 0.83 -13.84 -0.30
C SER A 433 -0.28 -14.55 -1.06
N ALA A 434 -1.40 -13.88 -1.33
CA ALA A 434 -2.39 -14.34 -2.30
C ALA A 434 -1.76 -14.60 -3.69
N ASP A 435 -0.97 -13.65 -4.20
CA ASP A 435 -0.30 -13.73 -5.50
C ASP A 435 0.76 -14.84 -5.59
N ARG A 436 1.19 -15.43 -4.46
CA ARG A 436 2.15 -16.55 -4.43
C ARG A 436 1.50 -17.93 -4.42
N VAL A 437 0.22 -18.00 -4.05
CA VAL A 437 -0.50 -19.27 -3.88
C VAL A 437 -1.55 -19.45 -4.97
N LEU A 438 -2.12 -18.37 -5.50
CA LEU A 438 -3.11 -18.40 -6.56
C LEU A 438 -2.45 -18.12 -7.93
N ASP A 439 -2.62 -19.01 -8.90
CA ASP A 439 -2.06 -18.85 -10.25
C ASP A 439 -3.03 -18.11 -11.20
N TYR A 440 -4.33 -18.06 -10.88
CA TYR A 440 -5.40 -17.56 -11.76
C TYR A 440 -6.11 -16.29 -11.27
N ALA A 441 -6.16 -16.05 -9.96
CA ALA A 441 -6.93 -14.96 -9.37
C ALA A 441 -6.01 -13.87 -8.80
N GLN A 442 -6.08 -12.67 -9.37
CA GLN A 442 -5.38 -11.50 -8.85
C GLN A 442 -6.23 -10.80 -7.79
N LEU A 443 -5.76 -10.81 -6.54
CA LEU A 443 -6.40 -10.08 -5.45
C LEU A 443 -5.90 -8.64 -5.40
N SER A 444 -6.41 -7.81 -6.31
CA SER A 444 -6.12 -6.37 -6.31
C SER A 444 -7.01 -5.62 -5.31
N LYS A 445 -6.72 -5.75 -4.01
CA LYS A 445 -7.24 -4.81 -3.01
C LYS A 445 -6.07 -4.04 -2.39
N LYS A 446 -6.04 -2.72 -2.62
CA LYS A 446 -5.13 -1.82 -1.89
C LYS A 446 -5.54 -1.78 -0.43
N ALA A 447 -4.55 -1.83 0.46
CA ALA A 447 -4.79 -1.63 1.88
C ALA A 447 -5.54 -0.32 2.13
N PRO A 448 -6.56 -0.32 3.01
CA PRO A 448 -7.15 0.91 3.48
C PRO A 448 -6.04 1.83 3.99
N LYS A 449 -6.00 3.06 3.49
CA LYS A 449 -5.06 4.08 3.98
C LYS A 449 -5.50 4.49 5.37
N VAL A 450 -4.85 3.93 6.40
CA VAL A 450 -4.95 4.45 7.77
C VAL A 450 -3.90 5.56 7.88
N GLU A 451 -4.21 6.74 7.34
CA GLU A 451 -3.25 7.85 7.22
C GLU A 451 -2.95 8.54 8.57
N GLU A 452 -3.83 8.43 9.57
CA GLU A 452 -3.64 9.08 10.87
C GLU A 452 -4.03 8.15 12.03
N LEU A 453 -3.02 7.63 12.75
CA LEU A 453 -3.23 6.91 14.02
C LEU A 453 -3.35 7.88 15.22
N GLU A 454 -3.39 9.19 14.96
CA GLU A 454 -3.37 10.27 15.95
C GLU A 454 -4.79 10.80 16.29
N GLY A 455 -5.82 9.96 16.17
CA GLY A 455 -7.21 10.33 16.43
C GLY A 455 -7.68 10.17 17.89
N GLY A 456 -8.94 10.55 18.16
CA GLY A 456 -9.67 10.20 19.38
C GLY A 456 -10.05 8.71 19.42
N ILE A 457 -10.46 8.21 20.60
CA ILE A 457 -10.81 6.78 20.79
C ILE A 457 -11.90 6.33 19.80
N THR A 458 -12.90 7.17 19.56
CA THR A 458 -14.00 6.91 18.62
C THR A 458 -13.53 6.69 17.19
N PHE A 459 -12.66 7.57 16.68
CA PHE A 459 -12.09 7.46 15.34
C PHE A 459 -11.24 6.19 15.17
N LEU A 460 -10.44 5.85 16.20
CA LEU A 460 -9.62 4.64 16.18
C LEU A 460 -10.48 3.37 16.20
N LEU A 461 -11.58 3.34 16.96
CA LEU A 461 -12.52 2.21 16.96
C LEU A 461 -13.24 2.05 15.61
N GLU A 462 -13.68 3.15 14.99
CA GLU A 462 -14.30 3.11 13.66
C GLU A 462 -13.31 2.63 12.59
N SER A 463 -12.06 3.08 12.68
CA SER A 463 -10.97 2.62 11.81
C SER A 463 -10.69 1.12 11.98
N LEU A 464 -10.66 0.63 13.23
CA LEU A 464 -10.50 -0.79 13.54
C LEU A 464 -11.65 -1.63 12.96
N ALA A 465 -12.90 -1.19 13.11
CA ALA A 465 -14.08 -1.88 12.59
C ALA A 465 -14.07 -1.97 11.05
N ASN A 466 -13.71 -0.88 10.38
CA ASN A 466 -13.57 -0.84 8.93
C ASN A 466 -12.44 -1.77 8.44
N LEU A 467 -11.30 -1.77 9.14
CA LEU A 467 -10.16 -2.62 8.82
C LEU A 467 -10.49 -4.11 9.04
N ARG A 468 -11.22 -4.45 10.11
CA ARG A 468 -11.70 -5.80 10.39
C ARG A 468 -12.62 -6.31 9.29
N THR A 469 -13.59 -5.49 8.88
CA THR A 469 -14.50 -5.80 7.76
C THR A 469 -13.73 -6.00 6.45
N ALA A 470 -12.70 -5.18 6.20
CA ALA A 470 -11.86 -5.30 5.01
C ALA A 470 -11.02 -6.58 5.02
N VAL A 471 -10.47 -6.98 6.18
CA VAL A 471 -9.74 -8.24 6.33
C VAL A 471 -10.68 -9.43 6.15
N GLU A 472 -11.82 -9.47 6.84
CA GLU A 472 -12.81 -10.56 6.72
C GLU A 472 -13.33 -10.70 5.28
N SER A 473 -13.66 -9.58 4.61
CA SER A 473 -14.00 -9.56 3.18
C SER A 473 -12.84 -10.07 2.32
N GLY A 474 -11.60 -9.71 2.65
CA GLY A 474 -10.39 -10.18 1.97
C GLY A 474 -10.20 -11.70 2.09
N VAL A 475 -10.39 -12.25 3.29
CA VAL A 475 -10.29 -13.69 3.54
C VAL A 475 -11.38 -14.46 2.80
N ALA A 476 -12.61 -13.97 2.80
CA ALA A 476 -13.70 -14.56 2.01
C ALA A 476 -13.37 -14.55 0.51
N THR A 477 -12.88 -13.43 -0.02
CA THR A 477 -12.48 -13.33 -1.43
C THR A 477 -11.34 -14.30 -1.77
N PHE A 478 -10.36 -14.47 -0.87
CA PHE A 478 -9.27 -15.44 -1.03
C PHE A 478 -9.75 -16.88 -1.01
N ARG A 479 -10.69 -17.22 -0.11
CA ARG A 479 -11.33 -18.54 -0.05
C ARG A 479 -12.04 -18.90 -1.35
N ASP A 480 -12.83 -17.97 -1.87
CA ASP A 480 -13.56 -18.15 -3.13
C ASP A 480 -12.58 -18.31 -4.30
N ALA A 481 -11.48 -17.55 -4.30
CA ALA A 481 -10.43 -17.68 -5.31
C ALA A 481 -9.72 -19.05 -5.27
N CYS A 482 -9.40 -19.58 -4.08
CA CYS A 482 -8.86 -20.93 -3.92
C CYS A 482 -9.83 -22.00 -4.47
N GLN A 483 -11.14 -21.84 -4.22
CA GLN A 483 -12.16 -22.75 -4.76
C GLN A 483 -12.23 -22.70 -6.27
N GLN A 484 -12.28 -21.49 -6.86
CA GLN A 484 -12.26 -21.33 -8.32
C GLN A 484 -11.03 -21.96 -8.96
N GLU A 485 -9.88 -21.86 -8.30
CA GLU A 485 -8.65 -22.48 -8.79
C GLU A 485 -8.72 -24.01 -8.75
N ILE A 486 -9.25 -24.60 -7.67
CA ILE A 486 -9.47 -26.05 -7.58
C ILE A 486 -10.48 -26.51 -8.64
N ASP A 487 -11.60 -25.81 -8.79
CA ASP A 487 -12.65 -26.14 -9.76
C ASP A 487 -12.12 -26.10 -11.20
N ALA A 488 -11.25 -25.12 -11.51
CA ALA A 488 -10.59 -25.03 -12.81
C ALA A 488 -9.69 -26.24 -13.07
N ILE A 489 -8.91 -26.69 -12.08
CA ILE A 489 -8.10 -27.91 -12.19
C ILE A 489 -8.99 -29.12 -12.45
N VAL A 490 -10.08 -29.28 -11.69
CA VAL A 490 -11.01 -30.39 -11.84
C VAL A 490 -11.62 -30.39 -13.24
N GLN A 491 -12.09 -29.24 -13.72
CA GLN A 491 -12.67 -29.11 -15.05
C GLN A 491 -11.66 -29.46 -16.15
N ASP A 492 -10.41 -29.00 -16.02
CA ASP A 492 -9.36 -29.33 -16.98
C ASP A 492 -8.99 -30.82 -16.97
N LEU A 493 -8.96 -31.48 -15.81
CA LEU A 493 -8.76 -32.93 -15.72
C LEU A 493 -9.89 -33.72 -16.39
N GLN A 494 -11.13 -33.25 -16.28
CA GLN A 494 -12.30 -33.86 -16.92
C GLN A 494 -12.29 -33.76 -18.45
N THR A 495 -11.48 -32.87 -19.04
CA THR A 495 -11.31 -32.79 -20.50
C THR A 495 -10.47 -33.91 -21.09
N ILE A 496 -9.76 -34.69 -20.26
CA ILE A 496 -8.99 -35.85 -20.70
C ILE A 496 -9.98 -36.92 -21.20
N LYS A 497 -9.63 -37.62 -22.29
CA LYS A 497 -10.51 -38.60 -22.95
C LYS A 497 -11.08 -39.62 -21.92
N PRO A 498 -12.39 -39.93 -21.93
CA PRO A 498 -13.04 -40.77 -20.92
C PRO A 498 -12.41 -42.14 -20.70
N ALA A 499 -11.83 -42.74 -21.75
CA ALA A 499 -11.14 -44.03 -21.67
C ALA A 499 -9.95 -44.05 -20.69
N TYR A 500 -9.39 -42.88 -20.35
CA TYR A 500 -8.28 -42.72 -19.40
C TYR A 500 -8.68 -41.96 -18.13
N ALA A 501 -9.95 -41.58 -17.98
CA ALA A 501 -10.43 -40.76 -16.86
C ALA A 501 -10.22 -41.45 -15.49
N GLU A 502 -10.31 -42.78 -15.43
CA GLU A 502 -10.08 -43.57 -14.22
C GLU A 502 -8.71 -43.29 -13.58
N ILE A 503 -7.69 -42.97 -14.39
CA ILE A 503 -6.33 -42.68 -13.91
C ILE A 503 -6.31 -41.39 -13.09
N PHE A 504 -7.12 -40.40 -13.47
CA PHE A 504 -7.12 -39.06 -12.88
C PHE A 504 -8.25 -38.85 -11.84
N MET A 505 -9.20 -39.79 -11.73
CA MET A 505 -10.30 -39.69 -10.76
C MET A 505 -9.85 -39.53 -9.30
N PRO A 506 -8.81 -40.23 -8.79
CA PRO A 506 -8.34 -40.02 -7.41
C PRO A 506 -7.91 -38.58 -7.14
N ILE A 507 -7.29 -37.91 -8.12
CA ILE A 507 -6.88 -36.50 -8.02
C ILE A 507 -8.12 -35.60 -7.92
N ILE A 508 -9.14 -35.85 -8.76
CA ILE A 508 -10.40 -35.09 -8.74
C ILE A 508 -11.10 -35.21 -7.38
N VAL A 509 -11.18 -36.43 -6.83
CA VAL A 509 -11.82 -36.66 -5.52
C VAL A 509 -11.08 -35.91 -4.41
N ASP A 510 -9.75 -35.99 -4.36
CA ASP A 510 -8.98 -35.30 -3.32
C ASP A 510 -9.02 -33.77 -3.46
N LEU A 511 -9.11 -33.25 -4.69
CA LEU A 511 -9.31 -31.84 -4.98
C LEU A 511 -10.68 -31.37 -4.47
N ASP A 512 -11.75 -32.11 -4.73
CA ASP A 512 -13.10 -31.83 -4.23
C ASP A 512 -13.16 -31.88 -2.70
N GLU A 513 -12.49 -32.87 -2.08
CA GLU A 513 -12.36 -32.95 -0.62
C GLU A 513 -11.57 -31.76 -0.04
N GLY A 514 -10.47 -31.37 -0.69
CA GLY A 514 -9.68 -30.20 -0.33
C GLY A 514 -10.47 -28.89 -0.45
N SER A 515 -11.24 -28.73 -1.52
CA SER A 515 -12.16 -27.60 -1.72
C SER A 515 -13.19 -27.50 -0.60
N ASN A 516 -13.77 -28.64 -0.19
CA ASN A 516 -14.72 -28.70 0.91
C ASN A 516 -14.09 -28.34 2.27
N ARG A 517 -12.83 -28.72 2.52
CA ARG A 517 -12.09 -28.30 3.73
C ARG A 517 -11.84 -26.79 3.74
N ILE A 518 -11.35 -26.23 2.63
CA ILE A 518 -11.11 -24.78 2.48
C ILE A 518 -12.39 -23.98 2.72
N LYS A 519 -13.55 -24.48 2.27
CA LYS A 519 -14.85 -23.81 2.44
C LYS A 519 -15.21 -23.55 3.91
N GLN A 520 -14.79 -24.43 4.82
CA GLN A 520 -15.11 -24.38 6.25
C GLN A 520 -14.09 -23.59 7.08
N MET A 521 -12.96 -23.17 6.49
CA MET A 521 -11.89 -22.45 7.18
C MET A 521 -12.10 -20.94 7.15
N ASP A 522 -11.91 -20.25 8.27
CA ASP A 522 -12.09 -18.80 8.39
C ASP A 522 -10.79 -18.00 8.60
N ASP A 523 -9.66 -18.66 8.87
CA ASP A 523 -8.35 -18.02 8.97
C ASP A 523 -7.60 -18.08 7.63
N PHE A 524 -7.07 -16.94 7.19
CA PHE A 524 -6.22 -16.82 6.01
C PHE A 524 -5.02 -17.77 6.05
N SER A 525 -4.36 -17.87 7.21
CA SER A 525 -3.13 -18.67 7.35
C SER A 525 -3.40 -20.16 7.16
N GLU A 526 -4.54 -20.62 7.67
CA GLU A 526 -5.02 -22.00 7.53
C GLU A 526 -5.40 -22.30 6.08
N ILE A 527 -6.21 -21.44 5.44
CA ILE A 527 -6.61 -21.60 4.04
C ILE A 527 -5.38 -21.66 3.12
N LYS A 528 -4.42 -20.76 3.34
CA LYS A 528 -3.17 -20.69 2.58
C LYS A 528 -2.33 -21.95 2.73
N SER A 529 -2.18 -22.46 3.96
CA SER A 529 -1.44 -23.68 4.23
C SER A 529 -2.11 -24.89 3.60
N GLU A 530 -3.43 -24.99 3.70
CA GLU A 530 -4.22 -26.08 3.11
C GLU A 530 -4.11 -26.07 1.59
N MET A 531 -4.29 -24.91 0.94
CA MET A 531 -4.17 -24.79 -0.52
C MET A 531 -2.78 -25.19 -1.03
N ARG A 532 -1.73 -24.80 -0.31
CA ARG A 532 -0.36 -25.21 -0.64
C ARG A 532 -0.19 -26.73 -0.50
N SER A 533 -0.69 -27.32 0.57
CA SER A 533 -0.65 -28.77 0.79
C SER A 533 -1.40 -29.53 -0.29
N ILE A 534 -2.58 -29.03 -0.70
CA ILE A 534 -3.35 -29.58 -1.82
C ILE A 534 -2.52 -29.53 -3.11
N LYS A 535 -1.96 -28.38 -3.48
CA LYS A 535 -1.13 -28.25 -4.70
C LYS A 535 0.08 -29.20 -4.69
N GLU A 536 0.83 -29.28 -3.58
CA GLU A 536 2.00 -30.16 -3.47
C GLU A 536 1.60 -31.65 -3.54
N THR A 537 0.52 -32.04 -2.86
CA THR A 537 0.01 -33.43 -2.87
C THR A 537 -0.52 -33.82 -4.24
N MET A 538 -1.29 -32.92 -4.88
CA MET A 538 -1.83 -33.16 -6.21
C MET A 538 -0.74 -33.21 -7.27
N LEU A 539 0.33 -32.43 -7.14
CA LEU A 539 1.48 -32.48 -8.04
C LEU A 539 2.20 -33.84 -7.99
N ALA A 540 2.36 -34.41 -6.79
CA ALA A 540 2.93 -35.74 -6.64
C ALA A 540 2.05 -36.81 -7.32
N LYS A 541 0.74 -36.81 -7.01
CA LYS A 541 -0.22 -37.76 -7.62
C LYS A 541 -0.38 -37.56 -9.13
N ALA A 542 -0.23 -36.33 -9.60
CA ALA A 542 -0.23 -35.95 -11.01
C ALA A 542 0.91 -36.64 -11.78
N ASN A 543 2.13 -36.56 -11.26
CA ASN A 543 3.29 -37.22 -11.86
C ASN A 543 3.11 -38.76 -11.89
N ASP A 544 2.62 -39.36 -10.80
CA ASP A 544 2.33 -40.79 -10.73
C ASP A 544 1.25 -41.21 -11.76
N SER A 545 0.23 -40.37 -11.94
CA SER A 545 -0.86 -40.60 -12.89
C SER A 545 -0.39 -40.49 -14.34
N LEU A 546 0.47 -39.53 -14.66
CA LEU A 546 1.11 -39.41 -15.97
C LEU A 546 2.05 -40.59 -16.25
N GLU A 547 2.77 -41.08 -15.23
CA GLU A 547 3.62 -42.26 -15.36
C GLU A 547 2.80 -43.52 -15.61
N ASN A 548 1.67 -43.68 -14.91
CA ASN A 548 0.71 -44.76 -15.11
C ASN A 548 0.09 -44.71 -16.52
N LEU A 549 -0.29 -43.52 -17.01
CA LEU A 549 -0.77 -43.33 -18.38
C LEU A 549 0.30 -43.76 -19.40
N ARG A 550 1.54 -43.28 -19.25
CA ARG A 550 2.67 -43.66 -20.11
C ARG A 550 2.90 -45.18 -20.08
N TYR A 551 2.85 -45.80 -18.90
CA TYR A 551 3.01 -47.23 -18.73
C TYR A 551 1.89 -48.01 -19.44
N ARG A 552 0.61 -47.66 -19.23
CA ARG A 552 -0.54 -48.31 -19.89
C ARG A 552 -0.43 -48.21 -21.41
N LEU A 553 -0.15 -47.02 -21.95
CA LEU A 553 0.07 -46.83 -23.39
C LEU A 553 1.26 -47.66 -23.90
N GLY A 554 2.37 -47.68 -23.15
CA GLY A 554 3.56 -48.48 -23.48
C GLY A 554 3.32 -49.99 -23.43
N VAL A 555 2.43 -50.49 -22.56
CA VAL A 555 2.01 -51.90 -22.55
C VAL A 555 1.20 -52.22 -23.80
N LYS A 556 0.20 -51.39 -24.17
CA LYS A 556 -0.58 -51.57 -25.40
C LYS A 556 0.32 -51.62 -26.64
N ILE A 557 1.29 -50.70 -26.73
CA ILE A 557 2.27 -50.66 -27.80
C ILE A 557 3.13 -51.93 -27.84
N ARG A 558 3.66 -52.39 -26.69
CA ARG A 558 4.51 -53.59 -26.64
C ARG A 558 3.75 -54.86 -27.01
N LEU A 559 2.50 -55.00 -26.54
CA LEU A 559 1.65 -56.14 -26.86
C LEU A 559 1.35 -56.20 -28.37
N ALA A 560 0.97 -55.06 -28.95
CA ALA A 560 0.74 -54.97 -30.38
C ALA A 560 2.02 -55.19 -31.19
N ALA A 561 3.15 -54.60 -30.80
CA ALA A 561 4.44 -54.80 -31.46
C ALA A 561 4.88 -56.28 -31.44
N ALA A 562 4.66 -56.99 -30.33
CA ALA A 562 4.97 -58.43 -30.24
C ALA A 562 4.13 -59.27 -31.21
N LYS A 563 2.82 -58.96 -31.34
CA LYS A 563 1.93 -59.60 -32.31
C LYS A 563 2.31 -59.27 -33.75
N LEU A 564 2.59 -58.00 -34.06
CA LEU A 564 3.04 -57.55 -35.39
C LEU A 564 4.35 -58.24 -35.81
N MET A 565 5.33 -58.33 -34.90
CA MET A 565 6.57 -59.06 -35.14
C MET A 565 6.33 -60.57 -35.30
N GLY A 566 5.41 -61.15 -34.52
CA GLY A 566 4.98 -62.55 -34.66
C GLY A 566 4.31 -62.83 -36.01
N ALA A 567 3.59 -61.86 -36.56
CA ALA A 567 3.00 -61.89 -37.90
C ALA A 567 4.00 -61.57 -39.03
N GLY A 568 5.29 -61.36 -38.73
CA GLY A 568 6.34 -61.08 -39.71
C GLY A 568 6.32 -59.65 -40.28
N VAL A 569 5.54 -58.74 -39.71
CA VAL A 569 5.38 -57.36 -40.19
C VAL A 569 6.47 -56.46 -39.61
N GLN A 570 7.24 -55.78 -40.47
CA GLN A 570 8.17 -54.75 -40.03
C GLN A 570 7.42 -53.50 -39.60
N ILE A 571 7.65 -53.08 -38.35
CA ILE A 571 7.09 -51.84 -37.80
C ILE A 571 7.75 -50.65 -38.51
N PRO A 572 6.99 -49.71 -39.10
CA PRO A 572 7.54 -48.56 -39.79
C PRO A 572 8.46 -47.72 -38.90
N THR A 573 9.55 -47.19 -39.47
CA THR A 573 10.53 -46.36 -38.75
C THR A 573 9.86 -45.18 -38.05
N GLU A 574 8.87 -44.56 -38.69
CA GLU A 574 8.11 -43.44 -38.15
C GLU A 574 7.30 -43.79 -36.89
N VAL A 575 6.87 -45.05 -36.76
CA VAL A 575 6.20 -45.56 -35.55
C VAL A 575 7.23 -45.78 -34.44
N GLN A 576 8.44 -46.25 -34.76
CA GLN A 576 9.53 -46.41 -33.79
C GLN A 576 10.01 -45.05 -33.25
N GLU A 577 10.08 -44.03 -34.11
CA GLU A 577 10.35 -42.65 -33.72
C GLU A 577 9.24 -42.10 -32.82
N ALA A 578 7.97 -42.33 -33.15
CA ALA A 578 6.84 -41.91 -32.32
C ALA A 578 6.81 -42.62 -30.96
N ILE A 579 7.21 -43.89 -30.88
CA ILE A 579 7.38 -44.62 -29.61
C ILE A 579 8.50 -43.99 -28.77
N SER A 580 9.60 -43.60 -29.41
CA SER A 580 10.71 -42.91 -28.75
C SER A 580 10.31 -41.50 -28.28
N GLU A 581 9.48 -40.80 -29.06
CA GLU A 581 8.86 -39.52 -28.70
C GLU A 581 7.95 -39.68 -27.48
N LEU A 582 7.09 -40.69 -27.46
CA LEU A 582 6.21 -40.99 -26.32
C LEU A 582 7.01 -41.28 -25.03
N ASN A 583 8.10 -42.05 -25.13
CA ASN A 583 8.96 -42.37 -23.99
C ASN A 583 9.77 -41.16 -23.47
N SER A 584 10.04 -40.18 -24.34
CA SER A 584 10.79 -38.97 -24.02
C SER A 584 9.91 -37.77 -23.61
N VAL A 585 8.57 -37.88 -23.69
CA VAL A 585 7.68 -36.90 -23.07
C VAL A 585 7.96 -36.86 -21.56
N GLY A 586 8.39 -35.69 -21.08
CA GLY A 586 8.62 -35.43 -19.66
C GLY A 586 7.35 -35.71 -18.85
N VAL A 587 7.48 -36.59 -17.86
CA VAL A 587 6.37 -37.00 -16.95
C VAL A 587 6.29 -36.08 -15.73
N ALA A 588 7.24 -35.15 -15.59
CA ALA A 588 7.22 -34.11 -14.58
C ALA A 588 6.38 -32.94 -15.09
N ALA A 589 5.21 -32.74 -14.50
CA ALA A 589 4.49 -31.48 -14.65
C ALA A 589 5.13 -30.43 -13.72
N ASP A 590 5.31 -29.20 -14.19
CA ASP A 590 5.78 -28.08 -13.35
C ASP A 590 4.71 -27.65 -12.33
N ASN A 591 3.43 -27.87 -12.68
CA ASN A 591 2.26 -27.64 -11.83
C ASN A 591 1.11 -28.59 -12.23
N VAL A 592 0.08 -28.69 -11.37
CA VAL A 592 -1.09 -29.57 -11.61
C VAL A 592 -1.85 -29.18 -12.89
N PHE A 593 -1.83 -27.90 -13.26
CA PHE A 593 -2.43 -27.37 -14.50
C PHE A 593 -1.74 -27.84 -15.78
N GLY A 594 -0.45 -28.19 -15.74
CA GLY A 594 0.27 -28.74 -16.88
C GLY A 594 -0.11 -30.19 -17.21
N LEU A 595 -0.74 -30.90 -16.27
CA LEU A 595 -1.03 -32.33 -16.41
C LEU A 595 -1.97 -32.67 -17.58
N PRO A 596 -3.12 -31.98 -17.78
CA PRO A 596 -4.02 -32.26 -18.89
C PRO A 596 -3.34 -32.06 -20.25
N ALA A 597 -2.49 -31.04 -20.39
CA ALA A 597 -1.74 -30.78 -21.62
C ALA A 597 -0.74 -31.91 -21.92
N ILE A 598 0.02 -32.37 -20.91
CA ILE A 598 0.97 -33.47 -21.04
C ILE A 598 0.23 -34.78 -21.37
N ALA A 599 -0.87 -35.08 -20.68
CA ALA A 599 -1.69 -36.26 -20.92
C ALA A 599 -2.28 -36.29 -22.33
N ARG A 600 -2.85 -35.17 -22.81
CA ARG A 600 -3.36 -35.03 -24.18
C ARG A 600 -2.26 -35.25 -25.22
N LYS A 601 -1.05 -34.74 -24.99
CA LYS A 601 0.10 -34.94 -25.88
C LYS A 601 0.49 -36.42 -25.96
N MET A 602 0.54 -37.13 -24.83
CA MET A 602 0.83 -38.58 -24.82
C MET A 602 -0.24 -39.38 -25.58
N ILE A 603 -1.52 -39.07 -25.36
CA ILE A 603 -2.65 -39.71 -26.05
C ILE A 603 -2.60 -39.41 -27.55
N GLU A 604 -2.28 -38.17 -27.94
CA GLU A 604 -2.19 -37.77 -29.35
C GLU A 604 -1.07 -38.54 -30.08
N ILE A 605 0.11 -38.68 -29.47
CA ILE A 605 1.20 -39.47 -30.04
C ILE A 605 0.75 -40.93 -30.24
N TYR A 606 0.10 -41.52 -29.24
CA TYR A 606 -0.41 -42.90 -29.33
C TYR A 606 -1.45 -43.07 -30.44
N GLU A 607 -2.49 -42.24 -30.49
CA GLU A 607 -3.61 -42.42 -31.42
C GLU A 607 -3.25 -42.01 -32.86
N LYS A 608 -2.67 -40.82 -33.04
CA LYS A 608 -2.43 -40.26 -34.37
C LYS A 608 -1.12 -40.70 -35.00
N LYS A 609 -0.04 -40.83 -34.22
CA LYS A 609 1.29 -41.16 -34.77
C LYS A 609 1.56 -42.66 -34.77
N ILE A 610 1.08 -43.41 -33.77
CA ILE A 610 1.33 -44.85 -33.65
C ILE A 610 0.15 -45.65 -34.22
N SER A 611 -1.02 -45.60 -33.58
CA SER A 611 -2.19 -46.44 -33.94
C SER A 611 -2.63 -46.21 -35.38
N SER A 612 -2.84 -44.95 -35.78
CA SER A 612 -3.29 -44.62 -37.14
C SER A 612 -2.33 -45.14 -38.23
N LYS A 613 -1.01 -45.10 -38.02
CA LYS A 613 -0.04 -45.55 -39.04
C LYS A 613 -0.04 -47.07 -39.19
N VAL A 614 -0.15 -47.79 -38.07
CA VAL A 614 -0.27 -49.26 -38.08
C VAL A 614 -1.58 -49.69 -38.76
N ILE A 615 -2.68 -48.97 -38.53
CA ILE A 615 -3.97 -49.23 -39.20
C ILE A 615 -3.88 -49.00 -40.72
N VAL A 616 -3.21 -47.94 -41.17
CA VAL A 616 -3.00 -47.69 -42.62
C VAL A 616 -2.18 -48.80 -43.27
N GLN A 617 -1.14 -49.29 -42.58
CA GLN A 617 -0.35 -50.42 -43.07
C GLN A 617 -1.20 -51.70 -43.15
N LEU A 618 -2.06 -51.95 -42.16
CA LEU A 618 -2.98 -53.09 -42.19
C LEU A 618 -3.91 -53.02 -43.40
N ASP A 619 -4.52 -51.87 -43.68
CA ASP A 619 -5.43 -51.69 -44.82
C ASP A 619 -4.74 -51.99 -46.15
N THR A 620 -3.47 -51.56 -46.28
CA THR A 620 -2.65 -51.84 -47.46
C THR A 620 -2.41 -53.35 -47.67
N GLU A 621 -2.08 -54.07 -46.61
CA GLU A 621 -1.85 -55.52 -46.65
C GLU A 621 -3.15 -56.32 -46.90
N VAL A 622 -4.26 -55.89 -46.31
CA VAL A 622 -5.60 -56.46 -46.58
C VAL A 622 -5.96 -56.32 -48.06
N ASP A 623 -5.73 -55.15 -48.65
CA ASP A 623 -6.04 -54.88 -50.06
C ASP A 623 -5.14 -55.68 -51.01
N ALA A 624 -3.85 -55.83 -50.70
CA ALA A 624 -2.92 -56.65 -51.47
C ALA A 624 -3.33 -58.14 -51.48
N LEU A 625 -3.67 -58.69 -50.31
CA LEU A 625 -4.09 -60.08 -50.18
C LEU A 625 -5.47 -60.32 -50.82
N LYS A 626 -6.42 -59.38 -50.66
CA LYS A 626 -7.74 -59.44 -51.31
C LYS A 626 -7.59 -59.52 -52.83
N THR A 627 -6.78 -58.63 -53.41
CA THR A 627 -6.53 -58.59 -54.87
C THR A 627 -5.95 -59.92 -55.37
N SER A 628 -5.04 -60.52 -54.60
CA SER A 628 -4.40 -61.79 -54.96
C SER A 628 -5.38 -62.96 -54.91
N LEU A 629 -6.20 -63.04 -53.87
CA LEU A 629 -7.23 -64.09 -53.74
C LEU A 629 -8.38 -63.95 -54.74
N GLU A 630 -8.77 -62.72 -55.11
CA GLU A 630 -9.76 -62.49 -56.18
C GLU A 630 -9.27 -63.04 -57.53
N LYS A 631 -7.99 -62.83 -57.85
CA LYS A 631 -7.36 -63.40 -59.04
C LYS A 631 -7.29 -64.93 -59.01
N ALA A 632 -7.00 -65.53 -57.85
CA ALA A 632 -7.04 -66.99 -57.71
C ALA A 632 -8.46 -67.54 -57.89
N GLN A 633 -9.48 -66.83 -57.41
CA GLN A 633 -10.87 -67.22 -57.59
C GLN A 633 -11.26 -67.23 -59.08
N SER A 634 -10.80 -66.27 -59.89
CA SER A 634 -11.07 -66.27 -61.34
C SER A 634 -10.49 -67.47 -62.09
N ILE A 635 -9.50 -68.16 -61.51
CA ILE A 635 -8.82 -69.33 -62.10
C ILE A 635 -9.41 -70.66 -61.60
N GLY A 636 -10.42 -70.58 -60.72
CA GLY A 636 -11.15 -71.73 -60.20
C GLY A 636 -10.74 -72.18 -58.81
N VAL A 637 -9.90 -71.43 -58.09
CA VAL A 637 -9.55 -71.77 -56.69
C VAL A 637 -10.69 -71.40 -55.74
N ALA A 638 -11.11 -72.34 -54.88
CA ALA A 638 -12.23 -72.17 -53.96
C ALA A 638 -11.89 -71.34 -52.68
N VAL A 639 -11.72 -70.01 -52.83
CA VAL A 639 -11.29 -69.06 -51.77
C VAL A 639 -12.39 -68.08 -51.30
N GLY A 640 -13.66 -68.36 -51.56
CA GLY A 640 -14.77 -67.43 -51.27
C GLY A 640 -15.06 -67.18 -49.77
N LYS A 641 -14.61 -68.05 -48.85
CA LYS A 641 -14.77 -67.83 -47.40
C LYS A 641 -13.72 -66.85 -46.89
N GLU A 642 -12.51 -66.99 -47.42
CA GLU A 642 -11.33 -66.20 -47.11
C GLU A 642 -11.50 -64.75 -47.63
N LEU A 643 -12.05 -64.57 -48.83
CA LEU A 643 -12.42 -63.24 -49.36
C LEU A 643 -13.49 -62.52 -48.51
N LYS A 644 -14.54 -63.23 -48.05
CA LYS A 644 -15.55 -62.66 -47.15
C LYS A 644 -14.96 -62.20 -45.81
N MET A 645 -13.93 -62.90 -45.32
CA MET A 645 -13.24 -62.54 -44.10
C MET A 645 -12.44 -61.24 -44.27
N LEU A 646 -11.75 -61.07 -45.41
CA LEU A 646 -11.04 -59.82 -45.76
C LEU A 646 -12.01 -58.65 -45.98
N GLU A 647 -13.16 -58.89 -46.62
CA GLU A 647 -14.21 -57.87 -46.73
C GLU A 647 -14.80 -57.48 -45.38
N GLY A 648 -14.95 -58.45 -44.47
CA GLY A 648 -15.34 -58.22 -43.09
C GLY A 648 -14.38 -57.27 -42.36
N MET A 649 -13.07 -57.49 -42.52
CA MET A 649 -12.03 -56.62 -41.95
C MET A 649 -12.08 -55.20 -42.52
N LYS A 650 -12.38 -55.05 -43.82
CA LYS A 650 -12.52 -53.73 -44.48
C LYS A 650 -13.78 -52.98 -44.05
N SER A 651 -14.89 -53.70 -43.85
CA SER A 651 -16.17 -53.10 -43.43
C SER A 651 -16.17 -52.60 -41.98
N LYS A 652 -15.24 -53.11 -41.15
CA LYS A 652 -15.06 -52.73 -39.74
C LYS A 652 -13.57 -52.54 -39.46
N PRO A 653 -12.99 -51.40 -39.86
CA PRO A 653 -11.59 -51.13 -39.59
C PRO A 653 -11.33 -51.06 -38.07
N PRO A 654 -10.18 -51.55 -37.60
CA PRO A 654 -9.82 -51.50 -36.19
C PRO A 654 -9.70 -50.05 -35.71
N GLN A 655 -10.18 -49.77 -34.49
CA GLN A 655 -10.10 -48.44 -33.87
C GLN A 655 -8.92 -48.32 -32.90
N GLU A 656 -8.51 -49.43 -32.28
CA GLU A 656 -7.35 -49.49 -31.40
C GLU A 656 -6.21 -50.31 -32.00
N LEU A 657 -5.00 -50.08 -31.49
CA LEU A 657 -3.78 -50.76 -31.92
C LEU A 657 -3.83 -52.28 -31.64
N GLU A 658 -4.50 -52.71 -30.56
CA GLU A 658 -4.67 -54.13 -30.22
C GLU A 658 -5.56 -54.85 -31.24
N ASP A 659 -6.66 -54.21 -31.65
CA ASP A 659 -7.55 -54.74 -32.69
C ASP A 659 -6.82 -54.86 -34.03
N ALA A 660 -5.98 -53.87 -34.36
CA ALA A 660 -5.17 -53.89 -35.58
C ALA A 660 -4.17 -55.05 -35.56
N ALA A 661 -3.52 -55.29 -34.41
CA ALA A 661 -2.61 -56.42 -34.25
C ALA A 661 -3.32 -57.79 -34.38
N ASP A 662 -4.53 -57.93 -33.82
CA ASP A 662 -5.35 -59.15 -33.99
C ASP A 662 -5.75 -59.39 -35.46
N TYR A 663 -5.93 -58.32 -36.23
CA TYR A 663 -6.25 -58.43 -37.65
C TYR A 663 -5.02 -58.87 -38.46
N PHE A 664 -3.82 -58.39 -38.12
CA PHE A 664 -2.57 -58.89 -38.70
C PHE A 664 -2.31 -60.37 -38.39
N ASP A 665 -2.55 -60.82 -37.15
CA ASP A 665 -2.46 -62.25 -36.81
C ASP A 665 -3.43 -63.10 -37.64
N LYS A 666 -4.65 -62.60 -37.88
CA LYS A 666 -5.63 -63.26 -38.75
C LYS A 666 -5.17 -63.29 -40.21
N LEU A 667 -4.56 -62.23 -40.73
CA LEU A 667 -3.97 -62.20 -42.07
C LEU A 667 -2.84 -63.21 -42.21
N MET A 668 -1.92 -63.29 -41.24
CA MET A 668 -0.82 -64.26 -41.25
C MET A 668 -1.34 -65.70 -41.21
N ASN A 669 -2.37 -65.98 -40.40
CA ASN A 669 -3.01 -67.29 -40.37
C ASN A 669 -3.67 -67.65 -41.70
N LEU A 670 -4.19 -66.67 -42.46
CA LEU A 670 -4.76 -66.90 -43.79
C LEU A 670 -3.67 -67.19 -44.83
N THR A 671 -2.55 -66.46 -44.81
CA THR A 671 -1.44 -66.62 -45.78
C THR A 671 -0.59 -67.86 -45.52
N THR A 672 -0.64 -68.44 -44.32
CA THR A 672 0.10 -69.67 -43.94
C THR A 672 -0.81 -70.88 -43.77
N SER A 673 -2.12 -70.74 -43.99
CA SER A 673 -3.10 -71.82 -43.81
C SER A 673 -2.80 -73.02 -44.73
N PRO A 674 -2.56 -74.23 -44.17
CA PRO A 674 -2.35 -75.43 -44.96
C PRO A 674 -3.54 -75.79 -45.84
N ALA A 675 -4.76 -75.42 -45.43
CA ALA A 675 -5.97 -75.67 -46.18
C ALA A 675 -6.07 -74.80 -47.45
N VAL A 676 -5.62 -73.55 -47.38
CA VAL A 676 -5.58 -72.64 -48.54
C VAL A 676 -4.46 -73.06 -49.49
N HIS A 677 -3.28 -73.37 -48.95
CA HIS A 677 -2.15 -73.93 -49.71
C HIS A 677 -2.55 -75.21 -50.45
N LYS A 678 -3.26 -76.13 -49.78
CA LYS A 678 -3.74 -77.37 -50.41
C LYS A 678 -4.71 -77.10 -51.58
N LYS A 679 -5.67 -76.19 -51.41
CA LYS A 679 -6.62 -75.82 -52.48
C LYS A 679 -5.90 -75.23 -53.70
N ILE A 680 -4.86 -74.41 -53.47
CA ILE A 680 -4.08 -73.80 -54.56
C ILE A 680 -3.21 -74.87 -55.23
N ARG A 681 -2.54 -75.73 -54.45
CA ARG A 681 -1.69 -76.81 -54.98
C ARG A 681 -2.49 -77.83 -55.78
N GLU A 682 -3.65 -78.27 -55.30
CA GLU A 682 -4.56 -79.16 -56.04
C GLU A 682 -4.93 -78.57 -57.42
N ARG A 683 -5.28 -77.27 -57.48
CA ARG A 683 -5.59 -76.61 -58.75
C ARG A 683 -4.37 -76.46 -59.66
N VAL A 684 -3.19 -76.20 -59.10
CA VAL A 684 -1.91 -76.12 -59.84
C VAL A 684 -1.55 -77.47 -60.45
N ASP A 685 -1.67 -78.56 -59.69
CA ASP A 685 -1.38 -79.93 -60.14
C ASP A 685 -2.38 -80.36 -61.23
N GLU A 686 -3.67 -80.08 -61.06
CA GLU A 686 -4.69 -80.31 -62.08
C GLU A 686 -4.39 -79.53 -63.37
N ALA A 687 -4.09 -78.24 -63.26
CA ALA A 687 -3.79 -77.41 -64.42
C ALA A 687 -2.53 -77.87 -65.17
N TYR A 688 -1.52 -78.31 -64.43
CA TYR A 688 -0.27 -78.85 -64.97
C TYR A 688 -0.51 -80.14 -65.78
N GLU A 689 -1.27 -81.10 -65.24
CA GLU A 689 -1.60 -82.34 -65.95
C GLU A 689 -2.48 -82.09 -67.19
N GLN A 690 -3.46 -81.19 -67.11
CA GLN A 690 -4.28 -80.77 -68.26
C GLN A 690 -3.42 -80.21 -69.40
N ILE A 691 -2.51 -79.29 -69.08
CA ILE A 691 -1.60 -78.69 -70.06
C ILE A 691 -0.71 -79.77 -70.67
N LYS A 692 -0.11 -80.64 -69.85
CA LYS A 692 0.81 -81.69 -70.30
C LYS A 692 0.12 -82.69 -71.24
N ASN A 693 -1.12 -83.08 -70.95
CA ASN A 693 -1.91 -83.95 -71.83
C ASN A 693 -2.24 -83.26 -73.16
N ALA A 694 -2.61 -81.98 -73.12
CA ALA A 694 -2.92 -81.18 -74.31
C ALA A 694 -1.71 -80.97 -75.24
N VAL A 695 -0.48 -80.90 -74.72
CA VAL A 695 0.74 -80.77 -75.53
C VAL A 695 0.85 -81.87 -76.59
N SER A 696 0.48 -83.11 -76.25
CA SER A 696 0.54 -84.24 -77.19
C SER A 696 -0.38 -84.08 -78.42
N LEU A 697 -1.50 -83.36 -78.27
CA LEU A 697 -2.42 -83.08 -79.36
C LEU A 697 -1.80 -82.12 -80.37
N PHE A 698 -1.13 -81.08 -79.89
CA PHE A 698 -0.46 -80.10 -80.75
C PHE A 698 0.76 -80.69 -81.48
N GLU A 699 1.44 -81.69 -80.88
CA GLU A 699 2.48 -82.46 -81.56
C GLU A 699 1.92 -83.27 -82.74
N ASN A 700 0.81 -83.97 -82.53
CA ASN A 700 0.17 -84.78 -83.57
C ASN A 700 -0.37 -83.95 -84.75
N GLN A 701 -0.72 -82.69 -84.52
CA GLN A 701 -1.16 -81.74 -85.55
C GLN A 701 0.00 -80.97 -86.23
N GLY A 702 1.26 -81.27 -85.87
CA GLY A 702 2.45 -80.78 -86.57
C GLY A 702 2.96 -79.39 -86.15
N MET A 703 2.62 -78.90 -84.96
CA MET A 703 3.02 -77.56 -84.46
C MET A 703 4.24 -77.60 -83.53
N SER A 704 5.41 -77.96 -84.06
CA SER A 704 6.64 -78.21 -83.29
C SER A 704 7.17 -77.00 -82.50
N GLU A 705 7.15 -75.78 -83.08
CA GLU A 705 7.68 -74.57 -82.40
C GLU A 705 6.83 -74.15 -81.19
N PHE A 706 5.50 -74.23 -81.30
CA PHE A 706 4.57 -73.92 -80.21
C PHE A 706 4.73 -74.93 -79.07
N VAL A 707 4.89 -76.21 -79.40
CA VAL A 707 5.13 -77.28 -78.43
C VAL A 707 6.45 -77.10 -77.69
N GLU A 708 7.55 -76.75 -78.37
CA GLU A 708 8.84 -76.51 -77.70
C GLU A 708 8.77 -75.35 -76.69
N ARG A 709 8.07 -74.26 -77.05
CA ARG A 709 7.84 -73.12 -76.15
C ARG A 709 7.02 -73.54 -74.92
N LEU A 710 5.93 -74.29 -75.13
CA LEU A 710 5.09 -74.80 -74.05
C LEU A 710 5.87 -75.78 -73.15
N LYS A 711 6.62 -76.73 -73.71
CA LYS A 711 7.47 -77.66 -72.96
C LYS A 711 8.51 -76.92 -72.12
N THR A 712 9.09 -75.84 -72.63
CA THR A 712 10.05 -75.01 -71.87
C THR A 712 9.38 -74.33 -70.67
N LEU A 713 8.18 -73.76 -70.86
CA LEU A 713 7.40 -73.14 -69.77
C LEU A 713 6.92 -74.17 -68.73
N ILE A 714 6.46 -75.34 -69.18
CA ILE A 714 6.04 -76.46 -68.33
C ILE A 714 7.21 -77.00 -67.50
N ASN A 715 8.42 -77.08 -68.07
CA ASN A 715 9.60 -77.57 -67.34
C ASN A 715 10.10 -76.61 -66.24
N GLN A 716 9.71 -75.33 -66.28
CA GLN A 716 10.06 -74.35 -65.24
C GLN A 716 9.12 -74.41 -64.02
N VAL A 717 7.95 -75.04 -64.17
CA VAL A 717 6.90 -75.12 -63.13
C VAL A 717 7.29 -76.07 -61.97
N PRO A 718 7.79 -77.30 -62.22
CA PRO A 718 8.24 -78.21 -61.15
C PRO A 718 9.35 -77.62 -60.28
N ALA A 719 10.32 -76.94 -60.87
CA ALA A 719 11.45 -76.34 -60.13
C ALA A 719 11.03 -75.18 -59.20
N LYS A 720 9.89 -74.53 -59.46
CA LYS A 720 9.30 -73.51 -58.58
C LYS A 720 8.36 -74.09 -57.52
N LEU A 721 7.89 -75.32 -57.70
CA LEU A 721 7.00 -76.05 -56.79
C LEU A 721 7.77 -76.87 -55.73
N GLU A 722 9.01 -77.29 -56.00
CA GLU A 722 9.84 -78.08 -55.06
C GLU A 722 10.31 -77.31 -53.82
N ASN A 723 10.34 -75.98 -53.85
CA ASN A 723 10.56 -75.17 -52.65
C ASN A 723 9.22 -74.94 -51.96
N ASP A 724 8.98 -75.62 -50.82
CA ASP A 724 7.82 -75.34 -49.96
C ASP A 724 7.93 -73.90 -49.41
N SER A 725 7.40 -72.93 -50.16
CA SER A 725 7.26 -71.57 -49.67
C SER A 725 6.19 -71.54 -48.58
N PRO A 726 6.47 -70.93 -47.41
CA PRO A 726 5.50 -70.84 -46.33
C PRO A 726 4.29 -69.96 -46.68
N HIS A 727 4.39 -69.09 -47.70
CA HIS A 727 3.36 -68.09 -48.01
C HIS A 727 2.57 -68.42 -49.28
N VAL A 728 1.25 -68.30 -49.19
CA VAL A 728 0.27 -68.56 -50.27
C VAL A 728 0.56 -67.77 -51.57
N ASN A 729 1.17 -66.59 -51.49
CA ASN A 729 1.36 -65.69 -52.64
C ASN A 729 2.25 -66.29 -53.74
N GLU A 730 3.32 -67.01 -53.39
CA GLU A 730 4.25 -67.57 -54.39
C GLU A 730 3.65 -68.76 -55.15
N ALA A 731 2.85 -69.59 -54.46
CA ALA A 731 2.09 -70.67 -55.10
C ALA A 731 0.97 -70.13 -56.01
N LEU A 732 0.41 -68.96 -55.66
CA LEU A 732 -0.64 -68.29 -56.43
C LEU A 732 -0.11 -67.69 -57.73
N ASP A 733 1.12 -67.18 -57.75
CA ASP A 733 1.80 -66.71 -58.97
C ASP A 733 2.07 -67.85 -59.97
N VAL A 734 2.43 -69.04 -59.47
CA VAL A 734 2.58 -70.24 -60.31
C VAL A 734 1.23 -70.66 -60.90
N CYS A 735 0.16 -70.61 -60.11
CA CYS A 735 -1.21 -70.88 -60.56
C CYS A 735 -1.67 -69.89 -61.64
N LEU A 736 -1.37 -68.60 -61.49
CA LEU A 736 -1.66 -67.55 -62.49
C LEU A 736 -0.93 -67.81 -63.82
N THR A 737 0.33 -68.25 -63.74
CA THR A 737 1.13 -68.54 -64.94
C THR A 737 0.56 -69.75 -65.71
N LEU A 738 0.15 -70.80 -65.00
CA LEU A 738 -0.48 -71.98 -65.63
C LEU A 738 -1.84 -71.65 -66.26
N ALA A 739 -2.66 -70.83 -65.61
CA ALA A 739 -3.96 -70.42 -66.16
C ALA A 739 -3.83 -69.69 -67.50
N ASN A 740 -2.87 -68.76 -67.60
CA ASN A 740 -2.59 -68.07 -68.87
C ASN A 740 -2.18 -69.05 -69.99
N ILE A 741 -1.40 -70.09 -69.65
CA ILE A 741 -1.01 -71.13 -70.62
C ILE A 741 -2.24 -71.95 -71.07
N GLN A 742 -3.16 -72.26 -70.16
CA GLN A 742 -4.41 -72.97 -70.50
C GLN A 742 -5.26 -72.16 -71.49
N GLU A 743 -5.42 -70.86 -71.27
CA GLU A 743 -6.18 -69.98 -72.18
C GLU A 743 -5.53 -69.88 -73.58
N GLU A 744 -4.21 -69.78 -73.64
CA GLU A 744 -3.46 -69.80 -74.91
C GLU A 744 -3.72 -71.11 -75.68
N MET A 745 -3.62 -72.27 -75.02
CA MET A 745 -3.87 -73.57 -75.65
C MET A 745 -5.31 -73.73 -76.14
N LEU A 746 -6.29 -73.28 -75.36
CA LEU A 746 -7.71 -73.38 -75.69
C LEU A 746 -8.04 -72.56 -76.94
N THR A 747 -7.46 -71.35 -77.04
CA THR A 747 -7.56 -70.49 -78.23
C THR A 747 -6.98 -71.18 -79.47
N VAL A 748 -5.85 -71.86 -79.32
CA VAL A 748 -5.21 -72.59 -80.42
C VAL A 748 -6.06 -73.79 -80.87
N ILE A 749 -6.66 -74.57 -79.97
CA ILE A 749 -7.56 -75.70 -80.35
C ILE A 749 -8.76 -75.21 -81.15
N LYS A 750 -9.42 -74.13 -80.71
CA LYS A 750 -10.54 -73.53 -81.44
C LYS A 750 -10.13 -73.12 -82.85
N ASN A 751 -8.93 -72.54 -83.00
CA ASN A 751 -8.40 -72.18 -84.32
C ASN A 751 -8.12 -73.40 -85.21
N ILE A 752 -7.54 -74.49 -84.67
CA ILE A 752 -7.32 -75.74 -85.42
C ILE A 752 -8.66 -76.33 -85.88
N ALA A 753 -9.67 -76.37 -84.99
CA ALA A 753 -11.00 -76.89 -85.30
C ALA A 753 -11.66 -76.17 -86.47
N ASN A 754 -11.55 -74.85 -86.51
CA ASN A 754 -12.04 -74.02 -87.61
C ASN A 754 -11.31 -74.29 -88.92
N ILE A 755 -9.97 -74.42 -88.90
CA ILE A 755 -9.19 -74.75 -90.10
C ILE A 755 -9.54 -76.17 -90.59
N SER A 756 -9.71 -77.13 -89.67
CA SER A 756 -10.13 -78.50 -89.98
C SER A 756 -11.53 -78.52 -90.62
N ALA A 757 -12.47 -77.68 -90.14
CA ALA A 757 -13.81 -77.55 -90.72
C ALA A 757 -13.77 -77.10 -92.18
N GLN A 758 -12.98 -76.06 -92.48
CA GLN A 758 -12.86 -75.51 -93.83
C GLN A 758 -12.22 -76.52 -94.79
N LYS A 759 -11.16 -77.22 -94.36
CA LYS A 759 -10.54 -78.27 -95.17
C LYS A 759 -11.53 -79.40 -95.46
N TYR A 760 -12.30 -79.80 -94.46
CA TYR A 760 -13.30 -80.84 -94.57
C TYR A 760 -14.41 -80.49 -95.58
N ASP A 761 -15.00 -79.31 -95.47
CA ASP A 761 -16.01 -78.82 -96.43
C ASP A 761 -15.49 -78.79 -97.87
N THR A 762 -14.20 -78.46 -98.04
CA THR A 762 -13.55 -78.44 -99.34
C THR A 762 -13.41 -79.86 -99.90
N GLU A 763 -12.92 -80.82 -99.09
CA GLU A 763 -12.82 -82.22 -99.50
C GLU A 763 -14.18 -82.84 -99.85
N LEU A 764 -15.24 -82.48 -99.11
CA LEU A 764 -16.57 -83.03 -99.31
C LEU A 764 -17.17 -82.56 -100.65
N LYS A 765 -16.91 -81.31 -101.04
CA LYS A 765 -17.28 -80.75 -102.35
C LYS A 765 -16.49 -81.32 -103.52
N GLU A 766 -15.22 -81.68 -103.30
CA GLU A 766 -14.39 -82.30 -104.34
C GLU A 766 -14.75 -83.76 -104.59
N LYS A 767 -15.06 -84.53 -103.53
CA LYS A 767 -15.27 -85.98 -103.61
C LYS A 767 -16.70 -86.39 -103.93
N SER A 768 -17.72 -85.61 -103.53
CA SER A 768 -19.13 -85.94 -103.79
C SER A 768 -19.71 -85.16 -104.98
N GLN A 769 -20.22 -85.89 -105.99
CA GLN A 769 -20.79 -85.32 -107.22
C GLN A 769 -22.18 -84.70 -107.02
N TYR A 770 -22.97 -85.20 -106.06
CA TYR A 770 -24.34 -84.75 -105.81
C TYR A 770 -24.51 -83.99 -104.49
N ILE A 771 -23.42 -83.53 -103.87
CA ILE A 771 -23.43 -82.89 -102.55
C ILE A 771 -24.41 -81.72 -102.45
N SER A 772 -24.52 -80.88 -103.48
CA SER A 772 -25.45 -79.74 -103.48
C SER A 772 -26.93 -80.15 -103.34
N THR A 773 -27.28 -81.38 -103.73
CA THR A 773 -28.64 -81.93 -103.54
C THR A 773 -28.78 -82.54 -102.14
N ILE A 774 -27.74 -83.23 -101.65
CA ILE A 774 -27.67 -83.76 -100.28
C ILE A 774 -27.81 -82.63 -99.27
N GLU A 775 -27.04 -81.55 -99.40
CA GLU A 775 -27.08 -80.37 -98.53
C GLU A 775 -28.48 -79.75 -98.47
N ARG A 776 -29.16 -79.59 -99.61
CA ARG A 776 -30.54 -79.07 -99.65
C ARG A 776 -31.53 -79.98 -98.93
N VAL A 777 -31.37 -81.30 -99.04
CA VAL A 777 -32.21 -82.26 -98.31
C VAL A 777 -31.95 -82.16 -96.81
N VAL A 778 -30.69 -82.05 -96.39
CA VAL A 778 -30.30 -81.86 -94.99
C VAL A 778 -30.85 -80.55 -94.42
N GLU A 779 -30.83 -79.46 -95.18
CA GLU A 779 -31.38 -78.16 -94.76
C GLU A 779 -32.90 -78.17 -94.61
N LYS A 780 -33.61 -78.88 -95.49
CA LYS A 780 -35.08 -78.89 -95.51
C LYS A 780 -35.70 -79.92 -94.56
N TYR A 781 -34.97 -81.01 -94.28
CA TYR A 781 -35.40 -82.10 -93.39
C TYR A 781 -34.32 -82.43 -92.33
N PRO A 782 -33.85 -81.47 -91.52
CA PRO A 782 -32.67 -81.67 -90.65
C PRO A 782 -32.86 -82.77 -89.60
N ASP A 783 -34.00 -82.80 -88.91
CA ASP A 783 -34.25 -83.76 -87.83
C ASP A 783 -34.54 -85.18 -88.36
N GLU A 784 -35.31 -85.28 -89.45
CA GLU A 784 -35.60 -86.57 -90.10
C GLU A 784 -34.33 -87.14 -90.72
N PHE A 785 -33.50 -86.30 -91.36
CA PHE A 785 -32.21 -86.70 -91.92
C PHE A 785 -31.24 -87.17 -90.83
N SER A 786 -31.12 -86.39 -89.74
CA SER A 786 -30.25 -86.72 -88.60
C SER A 786 -30.61 -88.07 -87.97
N LYS A 787 -31.91 -88.36 -87.88
CA LYS A 787 -32.43 -89.60 -87.29
C LYS A 787 -32.32 -90.82 -88.21
N ILE A 788 -32.57 -90.64 -89.50
CA ILE A 788 -32.78 -91.75 -90.44
C ILE A 788 -31.53 -92.03 -91.29
N VAL A 789 -30.74 -91.02 -91.66
CA VAL A 789 -29.64 -91.14 -92.63
C VAL A 789 -28.27 -91.00 -91.97
N PHE A 790 -27.99 -89.86 -91.32
CA PHE A 790 -26.73 -89.64 -90.60
C PHE A 790 -26.87 -88.48 -89.62
N ASN A 791 -26.35 -88.64 -88.39
CA ASN A 791 -26.54 -87.68 -87.30
C ASN A 791 -25.73 -86.37 -87.46
N THR A 792 -26.23 -85.48 -88.31
CA THR A 792 -25.66 -84.14 -88.56
C THR A 792 -25.93 -83.15 -87.42
N ASN A 793 -27.02 -83.32 -86.65
CA ASN A 793 -27.33 -82.49 -85.48
C ASN A 793 -26.27 -82.62 -84.38
N LYS A 794 -25.82 -83.86 -84.07
CA LYS A 794 -24.72 -84.08 -83.11
C LYS A 794 -23.41 -83.41 -83.53
N MET A 795 -23.12 -83.34 -84.83
CA MET A 795 -21.94 -82.64 -85.33
C MET A 795 -22.03 -81.13 -85.08
N LYS A 796 -23.19 -80.51 -85.34
CA LYS A 796 -23.44 -79.08 -85.07
C LYS A 796 -23.42 -78.75 -83.58
N GLU A 797 -23.98 -79.63 -82.74
CA GLU A 797 -23.90 -79.49 -81.28
C GLU A 797 -22.46 -79.49 -80.79
N LEU A 798 -21.64 -80.45 -81.24
CA LEU A 798 -20.22 -80.52 -80.89
C LEU A 798 -19.42 -79.31 -81.39
N GLU A 799 -19.74 -78.76 -82.56
CA GLU A 799 -19.14 -77.51 -83.05
C GLU A 799 -19.46 -76.31 -82.15
N SER A 800 -20.72 -76.18 -81.70
CA SER A 800 -21.11 -75.12 -80.75
C SER A 800 -20.45 -75.31 -79.39
N THR A 801 -20.46 -76.52 -78.85
CA THR A 801 -19.83 -76.82 -77.56
C THR A 801 -18.32 -76.56 -77.59
N LEU A 802 -17.65 -76.88 -78.71
CA LEU A 802 -16.23 -76.57 -78.87
C LEU A 802 -15.96 -75.06 -78.95
N ALA A 803 -16.82 -74.28 -79.62
CA ALA A 803 -16.70 -72.83 -79.70
C ALA A 803 -16.89 -72.16 -78.32
N ASP A 804 -17.82 -72.69 -77.52
CA ASP A 804 -18.22 -72.12 -76.22
C ASP A 804 -17.45 -72.71 -75.03
N SER A 805 -16.63 -73.75 -75.24
CA SER A 805 -15.89 -74.39 -74.15
C SER A 805 -14.88 -73.44 -73.50
N ASN A 806 -14.87 -73.43 -72.16
CA ASN A 806 -13.90 -72.73 -71.31
C ASN A 806 -12.90 -73.70 -70.66
N GLY A 807 -13.05 -75.01 -70.89
CA GLY A 807 -12.21 -76.06 -70.32
C GLY A 807 -11.35 -76.73 -71.39
N LEU A 808 -10.06 -76.82 -71.14
CA LEU A 808 -9.11 -77.41 -72.09
C LEU A 808 -9.45 -78.88 -72.39
N ASP A 809 -9.79 -79.67 -71.38
CA ASP A 809 -10.13 -81.10 -71.56
C ASP A 809 -11.42 -81.32 -72.35
N GLU A 810 -12.45 -80.51 -72.08
CA GLU A 810 -13.73 -80.58 -72.79
C GLU A 810 -13.57 -80.16 -74.25
N ALA A 811 -12.76 -79.12 -74.51
CA ALA A 811 -12.42 -78.70 -75.87
C ALA A 811 -11.65 -79.79 -76.63
N ILE A 812 -10.72 -80.48 -75.98
CA ILE A 812 -9.96 -81.58 -76.59
C ILE A 812 -10.87 -82.77 -76.93
N ALA A 813 -11.73 -83.17 -75.99
CA ALA A 813 -12.66 -84.28 -76.20
C ALA A 813 -13.65 -84.00 -77.34
N CYS A 814 -14.23 -82.79 -77.36
CA CYS A 814 -15.13 -82.35 -78.43
C CYS A 814 -14.40 -82.34 -79.78
N PHE A 815 -13.17 -81.82 -79.84
CA PHE A 815 -12.38 -81.78 -81.08
C PHE A 815 -12.17 -83.17 -81.70
N HIS A 816 -11.78 -84.17 -80.90
CA HIS A 816 -11.56 -85.53 -81.40
C HIS A 816 -12.84 -86.21 -81.89
N GLU A 817 -13.94 -86.10 -81.14
CA GLU A 817 -15.22 -86.71 -81.54
C GLU A 817 -15.78 -86.08 -82.82
N LEU A 818 -15.51 -84.78 -83.01
CA LEU A 818 -15.92 -84.01 -84.17
C LEU A 818 -15.10 -84.39 -85.43
N GLU A 819 -13.78 -84.58 -85.31
CA GLU A 819 -12.95 -85.10 -86.42
C GLU A 819 -13.40 -86.50 -86.89
N ASP A 820 -13.73 -87.38 -85.96
CA ASP A 820 -14.19 -88.73 -86.28
C ASP A 820 -15.57 -88.74 -86.95
N LEU A 821 -16.50 -87.90 -86.49
CA LEU A 821 -17.82 -87.75 -87.11
C LEU A 821 -17.71 -87.16 -88.51
N ARG A 822 -16.83 -86.18 -88.72
CA ARG A 822 -16.55 -85.60 -90.04
C ARG A 822 -16.07 -86.67 -91.02
N LYS A 823 -15.07 -87.48 -90.66
CA LYS A 823 -14.60 -88.58 -91.54
C LYS A 823 -15.74 -89.53 -91.93
N LYS A 824 -16.57 -89.97 -90.97
CA LYS A 824 -17.71 -90.86 -91.24
C LYS A 824 -18.77 -90.21 -92.13
N TRP A 825 -19.02 -88.92 -91.97
CA TRP A 825 -19.96 -88.18 -92.82
C TRP A 825 -19.46 -88.06 -94.26
N LEU A 826 -18.15 -87.89 -94.47
CA LEU A 826 -17.55 -87.85 -95.81
C LEU A 826 -17.78 -89.17 -96.54
N ASP A 827 -17.50 -90.29 -95.88
CA ASP A 827 -17.71 -91.63 -96.44
C ASP A 827 -19.20 -91.88 -96.76
N GLN A 828 -20.10 -91.43 -95.88
CA GLN A 828 -21.54 -91.54 -96.09
C GLN A 828 -22.00 -90.69 -97.28
N ALA A 829 -21.54 -89.44 -97.41
CA ALA A 829 -21.88 -88.57 -98.54
C ALA A 829 -21.43 -89.18 -99.88
N ILE A 830 -20.25 -89.79 -99.92
CA ILE A 830 -19.75 -90.52 -101.10
C ILE A 830 -20.64 -91.72 -101.41
N ALA A 831 -21.05 -92.51 -100.41
CA ALA A 831 -21.96 -93.64 -100.61
C ALA A 831 -23.34 -93.19 -101.13
N MET A 832 -23.81 -92.02 -100.69
CA MET A 832 -25.08 -91.44 -101.13
C MET A 832 -25.06 -91.01 -102.61
N ASP A 833 -23.90 -90.69 -103.19
CA ASP A 833 -23.80 -90.42 -104.64
C ASP A 833 -24.25 -91.63 -105.48
N ASP A 834 -23.95 -92.85 -105.03
CA ASP A 834 -24.43 -94.07 -105.69
C ASP A 834 -25.95 -94.21 -105.61
N TRP A 835 -26.56 -93.73 -104.52
CA TRP A 835 -28.01 -93.71 -104.40
C TRP A 835 -28.60 -92.72 -105.42
N HIS A 836 -27.98 -91.55 -105.60
CA HIS A 836 -28.43 -90.54 -106.57
C HIS A 836 -28.39 -91.02 -108.01
N LYS A 837 -27.46 -91.92 -108.39
CA LYS A 837 -27.46 -92.52 -109.75
C LYS A 837 -28.81 -93.18 -110.07
N SER A 838 -29.48 -93.73 -109.06
CA SER A 838 -30.78 -94.39 -109.19
C SER A 838 -31.94 -93.39 -109.36
N LEU A 839 -31.81 -92.14 -108.88
CA LEU A 839 -32.84 -91.10 -109.07
C LEU A 839 -33.14 -90.85 -110.54
N ARG A 840 -32.14 -90.98 -111.43
CA ARG A 840 -32.34 -90.80 -112.87
C ARG A 840 -33.38 -91.79 -113.43
N MET A 841 -33.40 -93.03 -112.93
CA MET A 841 -34.40 -94.02 -113.34
C MET A 841 -35.81 -93.60 -112.90
N PHE A 842 -35.98 -93.18 -111.64
CA PHE A 842 -37.28 -92.76 -111.12
C PHE A 842 -37.77 -91.43 -111.69
N MET A 843 -36.85 -90.57 -112.14
CA MET A 843 -37.17 -89.32 -112.83
C MET A 843 -37.41 -89.49 -114.34
N THR A 844 -37.25 -90.69 -114.88
CA THR A 844 -37.47 -90.95 -116.31
C THR A 844 -38.96 -90.81 -116.64
N GLY A 845 -39.29 -89.86 -117.53
CA GLY A 845 -40.67 -89.50 -117.86
C GLY A 845 -41.19 -88.24 -117.14
N PHE A 846 -40.42 -87.67 -116.20
CA PHE A 846 -40.76 -86.39 -115.58
C PHE A 846 -40.59 -85.23 -116.58
N SER A 847 -41.61 -84.39 -116.71
CA SER A 847 -41.55 -83.16 -117.50
C SER A 847 -41.75 -81.95 -116.60
N ALA A 848 -40.71 -81.11 -116.49
CA ALA A 848 -40.78 -79.87 -115.72
C ALA A 848 -41.84 -78.87 -116.27
N GLY A 849 -42.22 -78.99 -117.54
CA GLY A 849 -43.23 -78.14 -118.19
C GLY A 849 -44.68 -78.63 -118.11
N ALA A 850 -44.93 -79.77 -117.46
CA ALA A 850 -46.28 -80.28 -117.21
C ALA A 850 -47.03 -79.45 -116.16
N LYS A 851 -48.36 -79.58 -116.09
CA LYS A 851 -49.18 -78.89 -115.08
C LYS A 851 -48.82 -79.38 -113.67
N ALA A 852 -48.98 -78.52 -112.66
CA ALA A 852 -48.60 -78.82 -111.28
C ALA A 852 -49.20 -80.15 -110.78
N GLU A 853 -50.50 -80.37 -111.00
CA GLU A 853 -51.19 -81.60 -110.61
C GLU A 853 -50.63 -82.88 -111.27
N GLU A 854 -50.13 -82.79 -112.51
CA GLU A 854 -49.52 -83.93 -113.21
C GLU A 854 -48.11 -84.22 -112.66
N ARG A 855 -47.37 -83.18 -112.28
CA ARG A 855 -46.04 -83.32 -111.64
C ARG A 855 -46.16 -83.92 -110.24
N ASP A 856 -47.13 -83.49 -109.45
CA ASP A 856 -47.35 -84.00 -108.10
C ASP A 856 -47.76 -85.47 -108.14
N LYS A 857 -48.68 -85.84 -109.04
CA LYS A 857 -49.03 -87.24 -109.27
C LYS A 857 -47.82 -88.08 -109.68
N PHE A 858 -46.95 -87.57 -110.56
CA PHE A 858 -45.72 -88.27 -110.94
C PHE A 858 -44.79 -88.45 -109.74
N LEU A 859 -44.62 -87.42 -108.92
CA LEU A 859 -43.74 -87.47 -107.74
C LEU A 859 -44.26 -88.43 -106.69
N ASP A 860 -45.58 -88.47 -106.45
CA ASP A 860 -46.19 -89.44 -105.55
C ASP A 860 -46.00 -90.88 -106.06
N ASP A 861 -46.15 -91.10 -107.36
CA ASP A 861 -45.92 -92.41 -108.00
C ASP A 861 -44.45 -92.83 -107.94
N ALA A 862 -43.53 -91.90 -108.20
CA ALA A 862 -42.09 -92.14 -108.11
C ALA A 862 -41.66 -92.39 -106.66
N THR A 863 -42.21 -91.64 -105.70
CA THR A 863 -41.99 -91.85 -104.25
C THR A 863 -42.48 -93.23 -103.82
N ARG A 864 -43.68 -93.64 -104.27
CA ARG A 864 -44.20 -94.99 -104.03
C ARG A 864 -43.27 -96.06 -104.59
N LYS A 865 -42.83 -95.92 -105.84
CA LYS A 865 -41.88 -96.86 -106.48
C LYS A 865 -40.54 -96.93 -105.75
N ILE A 866 -40.01 -95.80 -105.26
CA ILE A 866 -38.76 -95.78 -104.47
C ILE A 866 -38.94 -96.60 -103.19
N ARG A 867 -40.06 -96.39 -102.47
CA ARG A 867 -40.37 -97.13 -101.24
C ARG A 867 -40.59 -98.63 -101.48
N GLU A 868 -41.15 -98.99 -102.63
CA GLU A 868 -41.32 -100.40 -103.03
C GLU A 868 -39.99 -101.03 -103.47
N THR A 869 -39.07 -100.26 -104.08
CA THR A 869 -37.81 -100.78 -104.65
C THR A 869 -36.72 -100.95 -103.59
N TYR A 870 -36.60 -100.03 -102.64
CA TYR A 870 -35.54 -100.07 -101.62
C TYR A 870 -36.11 -100.51 -100.27
N SER A 871 -35.69 -101.68 -99.80
CA SER A 871 -36.05 -102.19 -98.47
C SER A 871 -35.36 -101.46 -97.32
N ARG A 872 -34.29 -100.72 -97.61
CA ARG A 872 -33.55 -99.90 -96.65
C ARG A 872 -34.24 -98.56 -96.42
N GLU A 873 -34.59 -98.28 -95.17
CA GLU A 873 -35.35 -97.08 -94.77
C GLU A 873 -34.56 -95.78 -95.00
N ASP A 874 -33.25 -95.81 -94.77
CA ASP A 874 -32.35 -94.67 -94.99
C ASP A 874 -32.28 -94.28 -96.48
N ILE A 875 -32.11 -95.27 -97.36
CA ILE A 875 -32.06 -95.06 -98.80
C ILE A 875 -33.42 -94.64 -99.35
N SER A 876 -34.49 -95.36 -99.00
CA SER A 876 -35.83 -95.09 -99.52
C SER A 876 -36.37 -93.73 -99.07
N SER A 877 -36.16 -93.35 -97.80
CA SER A 877 -36.55 -92.04 -97.28
C SER A 877 -35.73 -90.92 -97.91
N TYR A 878 -34.41 -91.07 -97.96
CA TYR A 878 -33.53 -90.10 -98.60
C TYR A 878 -33.88 -89.89 -100.08
N LEU A 879 -34.02 -90.96 -100.86
CA LEU A 879 -34.34 -90.86 -102.29
C LEU A 879 -35.74 -90.27 -102.52
N SER A 880 -36.69 -90.53 -101.61
CA SER A 880 -38.03 -89.92 -101.64
C SER A 880 -37.99 -88.40 -101.42
N TRP A 881 -37.08 -87.91 -100.57
CA TRP A 881 -36.86 -86.47 -100.40
C TRP A 881 -36.06 -85.89 -101.57
N ALA A 882 -34.98 -86.56 -101.95
CA ALA A 882 -34.07 -86.12 -103.02
C ALA A 882 -34.78 -86.06 -104.38
N ILE A 883 -35.74 -86.95 -104.68
CA ILE A 883 -36.49 -86.88 -105.94
C ILE A 883 -37.40 -85.65 -106.00
N LYS A 884 -38.03 -85.28 -104.87
CA LYS A 884 -38.83 -84.06 -104.76
C LYS A 884 -37.96 -82.82 -104.93
N GLU A 885 -36.80 -82.78 -104.28
CA GLU A 885 -35.85 -81.66 -104.42
C GLU A 885 -35.24 -81.57 -105.82
N THR A 886 -34.91 -82.70 -106.44
CA THR A 886 -34.38 -82.73 -107.81
C THR A 886 -35.43 -82.25 -108.81
N ALA A 887 -36.69 -82.68 -108.66
CA ALA A 887 -37.80 -82.23 -109.49
C ALA A 887 -38.09 -80.74 -109.30
N GLN A 888 -38.10 -80.26 -108.06
CA GLN A 888 -38.27 -78.83 -107.75
C GLN A 888 -37.13 -78.00 -108.36
N ALA A 889 -35.88 -78.43 -108.22
CA ALA A 889 -34.72 -77.77 -108.83
C ALA A 889 -34.78 -77.73 -110.37
N LEU A 890 -35.34 -78.76 -111.02
CA LEU A 890 -35.57 -78.78 -112.47
C LEU A 890 -36.71 -77.87 -112.92
N VAL A 891 -37.73 -77.66 -112.09
CA VAL A 891 -38.81 -76.69 -112.32
C VAL A 891 -38.28 -75.27 -112.17
N ASP A 892 -37.49 -75.02 -111.13
CA ASP A 892 -36.96 -73.68 -110.84
C ASP A 892 -35.86 -73.26 -111.82
N LYS A 893 -35.09 -74.20 -112.42
CA LYS A 893 -34.15 -73.90 -113.53
C LYS A 893 -34.81 -73.45 -114.85
N LYS A 894 -36.13 -73.60 -114.99
CA LYS A 894 -36.90 -73.16 -116.17
C LYS A 894 -37.69 -71.86 -115.93
N LYS A 895 -37.77 -71.38 -114.68
CA LYS A 895 -38.13 -70.00 -114.36
C LYS A 895 -36.89 -69.12 -114.52
#